data_AF-A0A449AU98-F1
#
_entry.id   AF-A0A449AU98-F1
#
_cell.length_a   1.000
_cell.length_b   1.000
_cell.length_c   1.000
_cell.angle_alpha   90.00
_cell.angle_beta   90.00
_cell.angle_gamma   90.00
#
_symmetry.space_group_name_H-M   'P 1'
#
loop_
_entity.id
_entity.type
_entity.pdbx_description
1 polymer ?
#
loop_
_entity_poly.entity_id
_entity_poly.type
_entity_poly.pdbx_seq_one_letter_code
_entity_poly.pdbx_strand_id
1 'polypeptide(L)'
;MAKKQQKSFFERLAEINDKHDNNLTKKTTNKKKRSLWTFILAGALTAGVAVSIAVPLALNVAKVNYIQPSADSKVVLRYNDRNKTTDAENIGSLNNLFSSNAEKVETNLDAAYKKLVFFWYEEEQKASVTYQFRYNASLNAGDTQKTNIALKTLEEIRKEQKDKLADQKANLQKLYLSGWEEKYNQLLLSDNYGKSKTEDEAIEYATYKIVEKEATRRFRIKVQKQSINMLKRASKEYKQISEGGIAATDENGKSIVIGQNELIFPYLRSIEDEQALKDSDFQGMYYYEIPGTDQIVTISTESFIPSHMSPNSLINDYLATNNLGVTTKLTLPGVFKNGVDPQFNFEAEDKKVLANILKYSLVTDSERQNPRIQRVADIAFNSQNGIFKEQASDFMSSINNSANMMQVGKYKTYLNLLSKNASELGTEGITSLLDEFASNTAENIALLANEIFDLDQDPNSLPTIDFSELFVLPTDIQNQIQLILDQTVNSQNVNFLAQKVAQINALIDNFVKNSSDAVFGEFIQNTFKKQFVINNPDLSKQTSFAYVVKNLGGFVVLNDGKIEWVRRTNLNENTILAFLKNYIKQTRLDEVKDLNFLSSINSLQTKNTILAKALKNDAFIAKLKTNSEYTDEKVQELKTQNNSIVQGNSNEKIINSLLGIHTWVEAQKSLTKSYNVHINNASVVISYRNANGEIVEKNNKAKTTITNIFKQKIKETAKGGN
;
A
#
# COMPACT_ATOMS: atom_id res chain seq x y z
N MET A 1 -25.69 -30.01 -52.22
CA MET A 1 -26.14 -28.76 -51.54
C MET A 1 -25.15 -28.47 -50.41
N ALA A 2 -24.55 -27.27 -50.42
CA ALA A 2 -23.32 -26.96 -49.68
C ALA A 2 -23.52 -26.90 -48.15
N LYS A 3 -22.64 -27.57 -47.39
CA LYS A 3 -22.48 -27.41 -45.94
C LYS A 3 -22.07 -25.96 -45.65
N LYS A 4 -22.93 -25.20 -44.96
CA LYS A 4 -22.56 -23.91 -44.36
C LYS A 4 -21.46 -24.16 -43.32
N GLN A 5 -20.25 -23.70 -43.58
CA GLN A 5 -19.17 -23.67 -42.59
C GLN A 5 -19.57 -22.72 -41.44
N GLN A 6 -19.49 -23.20 -40.20
CA GLN A 6 -19.69 -22.38 -39.01
C GLN A 6 -18.48 -21.43 -38.87
N LYS A 7 -18.73 -20.12 -38.76
CA LYS A 7 -17.69 -19.10 -38.60
C LYS A 7 -17.09 -19.12 -37.18
N SER A 8 -15.77 -18.96 -37.07
CA SER A 8 -15.07 -18.93 -35.78
C SER A 8 -15.37 -17.66 -34.97
N PHE A 9 -15.14 -17.65 -33.66
CA PHE A 9 -15.30 -16.44 -32.84
C PHE A 9 -14.47 -15.24 -33.32
N PHE A 10 -13.27 -15.45 -33.83
CA PHE A 10 -12.47 -14.37 -34.42
C PHE A 10 -13.03 -13.87 -35.74
N GLU A 11 -13.65 -14.75 -36.55
CA GLU A 11 -14.39 -14.34 -37.75
C GLU A 11 -15.69 -13.60 -37.38
N ARG A 12 -16.35 -13.98 -36.29
CA ARG A 12 -17.53 -13.26 -35.76
C ARG A 12 -17.13 -11.90 -35.18
N LEU A 13 -16.03 -11.81 -34.42
CA LEU A 13 -15.49 -10.55 -33.90
C LEU A 13 -14.99 -9.65 -35.03
N ALA A 14 -14.29 -10.21 -36.03
CA ALA A 14 -13.88 -9.47 -37.22
C ALA A 14 -15.08 -9.01 -38.04
N GLU A 15 -16.13 -9.83 -38.18
CA GLU A 15 -17.38 -9.42 -38.85
C GLU A 15 -18.17 -8.40 -38.02
N ILE A 16 -18.15 -8.46 -36.69
CA ILE A 16 -18.78 -7.48 -35.81
C ILE A 16 -18.01 -6.17 -35.84
N ASN A 17 -16.68 -6.18 -35.81
CA ASN A 17 -15.85 -4.98 -35.99
C ASN A 17 -15.97 -4.41 -37.40
N ASP A 18 -15.96 -5.25 -38.44
CA ASP A 18 -16.17 -4.82 -39.83
C ASP A 18 -17.59 -4.26 -40.02
N LYS A 19 -18.60 -4.79 -39.34
CA LYS A 19 -19.96 -4.21 -39.33
C LYS A 19 -20.03 -2.90 -38.54
N HIS A 20 -19.21 -2.75 -37.51
CA HIS A 20 -19.09 -1.52 -36.73
C HIS A 20 -18.37 -0.41 -37.53
N ASP A 21 -17.32 -0.77 -38.27
CA ASP A 21 -16.55 0.13 -39.14
C ASP A 21 -17.32 0.47 -40.43
N ASN A 22 -18.07 -0.47 -41.01
CA ASN A 22 -18.89 -0.20 -42.20
C ASN A 22 -20.12 0.68 -41.92
N ASN A 23 -20.52 0.86 -40.67
CA ASN A 23 -21.58 1.80 -40.27
C ASN A 23 -21.07 3.22 -40.01
N LEU A 24 -19.75 3.44 -40.02
CA LEU A 24 -19.12 4.74 -39.85
C LEU A 24 -18.19 5.02 -41.03
N THR A 25 -18.72 5.72 -42.03
CA THR A 25 -18.04 6.45 -43.12
C THR A 25 -17.63 5.70 -44.40
N LYS A 26 -18.23 6.13 -45.51
CA LYS A 26 -17.80 5.91 -46.90
C LYS A 26 -16.56 6.77 -47.23
N LYS A 27 -15.67 6.22 -48.08
CA LYS A 27 -14.50 6.81 -48.77
C LYS A 27 -13.28 7.00 -47.84
N THR A 28 -12.06 6.55 -48.13
CA THR A 28 -11.33 6.38 -49.40
C THR A 28 -10.28 5.28 -49.31
N THR A 29 -10.06 4.63 -50.45
CA THR A 29 -8.94 3.76 -50.82
C THR A 29 -7.55 4.28 -50.40
N ASN A 30 -6.78 3.44 -49.72
CA ASN A 30 -5.37 3.19 -50.06
C ASN A 30 -4.86 1.90 -49.39
N LYS A 31 -4.57 0.89 -50.21
CA LYS A 31 -3.88 -0.34 -49.82
C LYS A 31 -2.48 0.00 -49.30
N LYS A 32 -2.30 0.13 -47.99
CA LYS A 32 -0.98 0.07 -47.35
C LYS A 32 -0.69 -1.38 -46.94
N LYS A 33 0.45 -1.89 -47.43
CA LYS A 33 1.04 -3.19 -47.10
C LYS A 33 0.99 -3.40 -45.58
N ARG A 34 0.24 -4.42 -45.13
CA ARG A 34 0.31 -4.92 -43.75
C ARG A 34 1.75 -5.38 -43.51
N SER A 35 2.44 -4.72 -42.58
CA SER A 35 3.81 -5.07 -42.24
C SER A 35 3.82 -6.35 -41.40
N LEU A 36 4.89 -7.14 -41.55
CA LEU A 36 5.16 -8.41 -40.86
C LEU A 36 5.03 -8.34 -39.32
N TRP A 37 4.99 -7.14 -38.74
CA TRP A 37 4.90 -6.89 -37.31
C TRP A 37 3.59 -7.35 -36.66
N THR A 38 2.48 -7.41 -37.41
CA THR A 38 1.19 -7.89 -36.87
C THR A 38 1.18 -9.42 -36.70
N PHE A 39 1.99 -10.16 -37.46
CA PHE A 39 2.19 -11.60 -37.26
C PHE A 39 3.17 -11.90 -36.10
N ILE A 40 4.11 -11.00 -35.82
CA ILE A 40 5.00 -11.10 -34.66
C ILE A 40 4.23 -10.84 -33.35
N LEU A 41 3.29 -9.89 -33.33
CA LEU A 41 2.46 -9.63 -32.13
C LEU A 41 1.43 -10.73 -31.86
N ALA A 42 0.92 -11.40 -32.91
CA ALA A 42 0.00 -12.54 -32.76
C ALA A 42 0.74 -13.86 -32.41
N GLY A 43 2.02 -13.99 -32.75
CA GLY A 43 2.88 -15.12 -32.35
C GLY A 43 3.57 -14.96 -30.99
N ALA A 44 3.68 -13.73 -30.47
CA ALA A 44 4.28 -13.44 -29.15
C ALA A 44 3.36 -13.77 -27.96
N LEU A 45 2.10 -14.16 -28.20
CA LEU A 45 1.16 -14.59 -27.16
C LEU A 45 1.11 -16.12 -26.97
N THR A 46 1.97 -16.88 -27.65
CA THR A 46 1.94 -18.36 -27.62
C THR A 46 3.29 -19.04 -27.43
N ALA A 47 4.35 -18.33 -27.04
CA ALA A 47 5.62 -18.93 -26.64
C ALA A 47 6.21 -18.22 -25.41
N GLY A 48 6.08 -18.84 -24.25
CA GLY A 48 6.62 -18.33 -22.99
C GLY A 48 6.46 -19.28 -21.79
N VAL A 49 6.63 -20.59 -22.01
CA VAL A 49 6.89 -21.53 -20.92
C VAL A 49 8.42 -21.64 -20.77
N ALA A 50 8.91 -21.16 -19.63
CA ALA A 50 10.18 -21.48 -18.96
C ALA A 50 11.47 -21.51 -19.81
N VAL A 51 12.19 -20.38 -19.82
CA VAL A 51 13.65 -20.39 -19.71
C VAL A 51 14.05 -19.39 -18.63
N SER A 52 14.57 -19.93 -17.54
CA SER A 52 15.41 -19.28 -16.54
C SER A 52 16.44 -18.35 -17.21
N ILE A 53 16.24 -17.04 -17.09
CA ILE A 53 17.34 -16.08 -17.21
C ILE A 53 17.93 -15.94 -15.81
N ALA A 54 18.96 -16.74 -15.58
CA ALA A 54 19.98 -16.42 -14.60
C ALA A 54 20.47 -14.99 -14.90
N VAL A 55 20.22 -14.06 -13.99
CA VAL A 55 20.89 -12.76 -14.00
C VAL A 55 22.38 -13.05 -13.80
N PRO A 56 23.29 -12.60 -14.70
CA PRO A 56 24.70 -12.52 -14.33
C PRO A 56 24.82 -11.36 -13.35
N LEU A 57 24.61 -11.63 -12.07
CA LEU A 57 25.01 -10.73 -11.01
C LEU A 57 26.53 -10.76 -10.97
N ALA A 58 27.16 -9.88 -11.74
CA ALA A 58 28.44 -9.33 -11.37
C ALA A 58 28.22 -8.43 -10.14
N LEU A 59 28.02 -9.07 -8.98
CA LEU A 59 28.07 -8.43 -7.69
C LEU A 59 29.41 -8.79 -7.05
N ASN A 60 30.22 -7.76 -6.85
CA ASN A 60 31.33 -7.78 -5.91
C ASN A 60 30.86 -8.43 -4.60
N VAL A 61 31.65 -9.38 -4.14
CA VAL A 61 31.36 -10.28 -3.03
C VAL A 61 31.36 -9.51 -1.70
N ALA A 62 30.27 -8.81 -1.39
CA ALA A 62 29.88 -8.68 -0.01
C ALA A 62 29.39 -10.07 0.40
N LYS A 63 30.17 -10.77 1.22
CA LYS A 63 29.83 -12.06 1.84
C LYS A 63 28.42 -11.95 2.44
N VAL A 64 27.39 -12.36 1.70
CA VAL A 64 26.09 -12.67 2.27
C VAL A 64 26.38 -13.86 3.17
N ASN A 65 26.25 -13.68 4.48
CA ASN A 65 26.26 -14.80 5.42
C ASN A 65 25.05 -15.67 5.07
N TYR A 66 25.23 -16.56 4.11
CA TYR A 66 24.27 -17.59 3.77
C TYR A 66 24.12 -18.46 5.01
N ILE A 67 23.01 -18.27 5.74
CA ILE A 67 22.65 -19.18 6.82
C ILE A 67 22.28 -20.47 6.13
N GLN A 68 23.20 -21.42 6.15
CA GLN A 68 22.97 -22.75 5.59
C GLN A 68 21.73 -23.34 6.29
N PRO A 69 20.72 -23.82 5.52
CA PRO A 69 19.58 -24.48 6.13
C PRO A 69 20.06 -25.64 7.00
N SER A 70 19.43 -25.79 8.17
CA SER A 70 19.78 -26.89 9.06
C SER A 70 19.54 -28.21 8.33
N ALA A 71 20.47 -29.16 8.47
CA ALA A 71 20.37 -30.46 7.81
C ALA A 71 19.07 -31.19 8.22
N ASP A 72 18.43 -31.87 7.27
CA ASP A 72 17.20 -32.63 7.50
C ASP A 72 17.32 -33.66 8.64
N SER A 73 18.53 -34.19 8.87
CA SER A 73 18.83 -35.13 9.95
C SER A 73 18.91 -34.49 11.34
N LYS A 74 18.88 -33.15 11.45
CA LYS A 74 18.96 -32.47 12.74
C LYS A 74 17.69 -32.73 13.54
N VAL A 75 17.84 -33.39 14.68
CA VAL A 75 16.77 -33.62 15.63
C VAL A 75 16.36 -32.29 16.27
N VAL A 76 15.08 -31.97 16.20
CA VAL A 76 14.50 -30.71 16.70
C VAL A 76 13.53 -30.93 17.86
N LEU A 77 12.98 -32.14 18.00
CA LEU A 77 12.14 -32.52 19.12
C LEU A 77 12.51 -33.94 19.55
N ARG A 78 12.69 -34.15 20.86
CA ARG A 78 12.77 -35.48 21.46
C ARG A 78 11.66 -35.59 22.49
N TYR A 79 10.91 -36.68 22.46
CA TYR A 79 9.90 -36.97 23.45
C TYR A 79 9.96 -38.44 23.83
N ASN A 80 9.51 -38.74 25.04
CA ASN A 80 9.36 -40.10 25.50
C ASN A 80 7.88 -40.48 25.33
N ASP A 81 7.61 -41.54 24.56
CA ASP A 81 6.30 -42.18 24.55
C ASP A 81 5.97 -42.70 25.97
N ARG A 82 4.69 -42.99 26.23
CA ARG A 82 4.18 -43.68 27.42
C ARG A 82 4.94 -44.96 27.75
N ASN A 83 5.60 -45.58 26.76
CA ASN A 83 6.47 -46.75 26.94
C ASN A 83 7.95 -46.42 27.26
N LYS A 84 8.29 -45.14 27.53
CA LYS A 84 9.66 -44.64 27.79
C LYS A 84 10.65 -44.81 26.63
N THR A 85 10.18 -45.11 25.43
CA THR A 85 10.97 -45.03 24.20
C THR A 85 11.17 -43.56 23.82
N THR A 86 12.43 -43.15 23.65
CA THR A 86 12.77 -41.80 23.19
C THR A 86 12.61 -41.73 21.68
N ASP A 87 11.53 -41.13 21.22
CA ASP A 87 11.33 -40.77 19.83
C ASP A 87 11.96 -39.41 19.54
N ALA A 88 12.49 -39.27 18.34
CA ALA A 88 13.18 -38.07 17.88
C ALA A 88 12.62 -37.64 16.53
N GLU A 89 12.03 -36.45 16.48
CA GLU A 89 11.64 -35.81 15.24
C GLU A 89 12.77 -34.96 14.70
N ASN A 90 13.10 -35.16 13.42
CA ASN A 90 14.11 -34.42 12.70
C ASN A 90 13.48 -33.43 11.71
N ILE A 91 14.27 -32.48 11.22
CA ILE A 91 13.80 -31.44 10.30
C ILE A 91 13.19 -32.04 9.03
N GLY A 92 13.75 -33.11 8.48
CA GLY A 92 13.25 -33.78 7.29
C GLY A 92 11.85 -34.40 7.50
N SER A 93 11.65 -35.09 8.62
CA SER A 93 10.36 -35.68 9.00
C SER A 93 9.29 -34.61 9.19
N LEU A 94 9.63 -33.52 9.89
CA LEU A 94 8.73 -32.38 10.04
C LEU A 94 8.42 -31.72 8.70
N ASN A 95 9.43 -31.47 7.85
CA ASN A 95 9.24 -30.88 6.52
C ASN A 95 8.32 -31.74 5.64
N ASN A 96 8.49 -33.07 5.66
CA ASN A 96 7.64 -33.99 4.91
C ASN A 96 6.20 -34.03 5.45
N LEU A 97 6.04 -34.03 6.78
CA LEU A 97 4.73 -33.98 7.43
C LEU A 97 4.00 -32.66 7.14
N PHE A 98 4.72 -31.55 7.10
CA PHE A 98 4.15 -30.24 6.74
C PHE A 98 3.82 -30.17 5.24
N SER A 99 4.70 -30.63 4.35
CA SER A 99 4.52 -30.50 2.91
C SER A 99 3.35 -31.34 2.38
N SER A 100 3.27 -32.61 2.80
CA SER A 100 2.21 -33.54 2.35
C SER A 100 0.82 -33.20 2.92
N ASN A 101 0.75 -32.71 4.16
CA ASN A 101 -0.51 -32.23 4.73
C ASN A 101 -0.91 -30.87 4.16
N ALA A 102 0.04 -29.98 3.86
CA ALA A 102 -0.24 -28.66 3.31
C ALA A 102 -1.00 -28.74 1.98
N GLU A 103 -0.54 -29.58 1.04
CA GLU A 103 -1.18 -29.72 -0.28
C GLU A 103 -2.63 -30.24 -0.17
N LYS A 104 -2.87 -31.20 0.73
CA LYS A 104 -4.21 -31.74 0.98
C LYS A 104 -5.12 -30.71 1.66
N VAL A 105 -4.59 -29.95 2.63
CA VAL A 105 -5.31 -28.88 3.30
C VAL A 105 -5.67 -27.78 2.32
N GLU A 106 -4.72 -27.34 1.51
CA GLU A 106 -4.93 -26.33 0.46
C GLU A 106 -6.01 -26.80 -0.51
N THR A 107 -5.89 -28.00 -1.07
CA THR A 107 -6.90 -28.57 -1.98
C THR A 107 -8.32 -28.56 -1.38
N ASN A 108 -8.48 -28.93 -0.11
CA ASN A 108 -9.77 -28.93 0.56
C ASN A 108 -10.33 -27.50 0.76
N LEU A 109 -9.46 -26.55 1.12
CA LEU A 109 -9.82 -25.15 1.28
C LEU A 109 -10.14 -24.48 -0.05
N ASP A 110 -9.42 -24.81 -1.12
CA ASP A 110 -9.68 -24.38 -2.50
C ASP A 110 -11.05 -24.85 -2.98
N ALA A 111 -11.39 -26.12 -2.74
CA ALA A 111 -12.69 -26.67 -3.10
C ALA A 111 -13.83 -25.96 -2.33
N ALA A 112 -13.66 -25.76 -1.02
CA ALA A 112 -14.63 -25.04 -0.20
C ALA A 112 -14.78 -23.57 -0.64
N TYR A 113 -13.67 -22.90 -0.95
CA TYR A 113 -13.66 -21.52 -1.42
C TYR A 113 -14.26 -21.36 -2.81
N LYS A 114 -14.02 -22.29 -3.74
CA LYS A 114 -14.67 -22.29 -5.06
C LYS A 114 -16.19 -22.39 -4.93
N LYS A 115 -16.69 -23.26 -4.05
CA LYS A 115 -18.13 -23.35 -3.75
C LYS A 115 -18.68 -22.07 -3.14
N LEU A 116 -17.93 -21.44 -2.23
CA LEU A 116 -18.27 -20.14 -1.65
C LEU A 116 -18.41 -19.06 -2.73
N VAL A 117 -17.44 -18.98 -3.64
CA VAL A 117 -17.43 -18.00 -4.73
C VAL A 117 -18.66 -18.14 -5.61
N PHE A 118 -19.04 -19.35 -6.03
CA PHE A 118 -20.25 -19.53 -6.81
C PHE A 118 -21.52 -19.18 -6.04
N PHE A 119 -21.60 -19.60 -4.77
CA PHE A 119 -22.73 -19.29 -3.91
C PHE A 119 -22.96 -17.78 -3.76
N TRP A 120 -21.90 -17.03 -3.41
CA TRP A 120 -22.01 -15.58 -3.28
C TRP A 120 -22.16 -14.85 -4.61
N TYR A 121 -21.61 -15.38 -5.70
CA TYR A 121 -21.83 -14.81 -7.02
C TYR A 121 -23.31 -14.82 -7.40
N GLU A 122 -24.02 -15.92 -7.13
CA GLU A 122 -25.47 -16.00 -7.40
C GLU A 122 -26.25 -14.96 -6.59
N GLU A 123 -25.88 -14.73 -5.32
CA GLU A 123 -26.48 -13.67 -4.49
C GLU A 123 -26.23 -12.27 -5.08
N GLU A 124 -24.98 -11.97 -5.44
CA GLU A 124 -24.59 -10.68 -6.04
C GLU A 124 -25.24 -10.49 -7.41
N GLN A 125 -25.37 -11.55 -8.21
CA GLN A 125 -26.02 -11.52 -9.51
C GLN A 125 -27.48 -11.12 -9.37
N LYS A 126 -28.25 -11.78 -8.48
CA LYS A 126 -29.65 -11.42 -8.22
C LYS A 126 -29.78 -9.97 -7.73
N ALA A 127 -28.92 -9.57 -6.79
CA ALA A 127 -28.92 -8.22 -6.24
C ALA A 127 -28.57 -7.16 -7.30
N SER A 128 -27.66 -7.47 -8.23
CA SER A 128 -27.27 -6.56 -9.32
C SER A 128 -28.41 -6.24 -10.28
N VAL A 129 -29.31 -7.20 -10.54
CA VAL A 129 -30.52 -6.97 -11.37
C VAL A 129 -31.44 -5.98 -10.68
N THR A 130 -31.68 -6.16 -9.38
CA THR A 130 -32.50 -5.25 -8.56
C THR A 130 -31.85 -3.86 -8.46
N TYR A 131 -30.53 -3.79 -8.34
CA TYR A 131 -29.79 -2.53 -8.34
C TYR A 131 -29.93 -1.81 -9.69
N GLN A 132 -29.77 -2.51 -10.83
CA GLN A 132 -29.98 -1.93 -12.17
C GLN A 132 -31.42 -1.42 -12.33
N PHE A 133 -32.41 -2.17 -11.84
CA PHE A 133 -33.80 -1.74 -11.85
C PHE A 133 -34.00 -0.43 -11.08
N ARG A 134 -33.49 -0.33 -9.85
CA ARG A 134 -33.53 0.92 -9.05
C ARG A 134 -32.77 2.06 -9.72
N TYR A 135 -31.63 1.77 -10.32
CA TYR A 135 -30.85 2.77 -11.06
C TYR A 135 -31.67 3.35 -12.22
N ASN A 136 -32.27 2.49 -13.04
CA ASN A 136 -33.11 2.88 -14.17
C ASN A 136 -34.40 3.59 -13.74
N ALA A 137 -34.95 3.24 -12.57
CA ALA A 137 -36.08 3.97 -11.99
C ALA A 137 -35.70 5.39 -11.54
N SER A 138 -34.42 5.66 -11.26
CA SER A 138 -33.94 6.98 -10.84
C SER A 138 -33.72 7.97 -11.99
N LEU A 139 -33.55 7.46 -13.21
CA LEU A 139 -33.31 8.24 -14.42
C LEU A 139 -34.41 9.28 -14.70
N ASN A 140 -34.03 10.42 -15.29
CA ASN A 140 -34.98 11.42 -15.76
C ASN A 140 -35.76 10.91 -16.98
N ALA A 141 -36.90 11.54 -17.26
CA ALA A 141 -37.61 11.30 -18.51
C ALA A 141 -36.71 11.66 -19.71
N GLY A 142 -36.53 10.70 -20.63
CA GLY A 142 -35.67 10.85 -21.81
C GLY A 142 -34.25 10.31 -21.65
N ASP A 143 -33.81 9.97 -20.43
CA ASP A 143 -32.51 9.34 -20.21
C ASP A 143 -32.50 7.88 -20.71
N THR A 144 -31.39 7.45 -21.32
CA THR A 144 -31.23 6.07 -21.80
C THR A 144 -31.07 5.10 -20.64
N GLN A 145 -31.89 4.05 -20.62
CA GLN A 145 -31.78 2.96 -19.65
C GLN A 145 -30.41 2.28 -19.70
N LYS A 146 -29.86 1.97 -18.53
CA LYS A 146 -28.65 1.16 -18.40
C LYS A 146 -29.00 -0.32 -18.43
N THR A 147 -28.27 -1.08 -19.26
CA THR A 147 -28.44 -2.53 -19.42
C THR A 147 -27.19 -3.32 -19.01
N ASN A 148 -26.14 -2.64 -18.55
CA ASN A 148 -24.82 -3.20 -18.29
C ASN A 148 -24.38 -3.12 -16.82
N ILE A 149 -25.30 -2.86 -15.89
CA ILE A 149 -25.03 -2.85 -14.45
C ILE A 149 -25.22 -4.26 -13.87
N ALA A 150 -26.24 -4.98 -14.34
CA ALA A 150 -26.52 -6.35 -13.90
C ALA A 150 -25.39 -7.31 -14.32
N LEU A 151 -24.98 -8.17 -13.40
CA LEU A 151 -24.02 -9.24 -13.66
C LEU A 151 -24.69 -10.34 -14.49
N LYS A 152 -23.89 -10.97 -15.36
CA LYS A 152 -24.32 -12.14 -16.15
C LYS A 152 -24.63 -13.32 -15.24
N THR A 153 -25.50 -14.23 -15.67
CA THR A 153 -25.75 -15.47 -14.94
C THR A 153 -24.56 -16.42 -15.05
N LEU A 154 -24.44 -17.38 -14.13
CA LEU A 154 -23.40 -18.42 -14.23
C LEU A 154 -23.53 -19.25 -15.50
N GLU A 155 -24.76 -19.48 -15.97
CA GLU A 155 -25.02 -20.24 -17.20
C GLU A 155 -24.52 -19.49 -18.43
N GLU A 156 -24.74 -18.17 -18.50
CA GLU A 156 -24.21 -17.32 -19.55
C GLU A 156 -22.67 -17.34 -19.56
N ILE A 157 -22.04 -17.20 -18.40
CA ILE A 157 -20.57 -17.20 -18.30
C ILE A 157 -19.98 -18.56 -18.67
N ARG A 158 -20.58 -19.67 -18.20
CA ARG A 158 -20.17 -21.03 -18.56
C ARG A 158 -20.30 -21.27 -20.06
N LYS A 159 -21.41 -20.82 -20.67
CA LYS A 159 -21.61 -20.90 -22.12
C LYS A 159 -20.55 -20.10 -22.87
N GLU A 160 -20.24 -18.88 -22.43
CA GLU A 160 -19.16 -18.08 -23.03
C GLU A 160 -17.79 -18.76 -22.92
N GLN A 161 -17.48 -19.40 -21.79
CA GLN A 161 -16.19 -20.11 -21.64
C GLN A 161 -16.16 -21.40 -22.46
N LYS A 162 -17.28 -22.12 -22.55
CA LYS A 162 -17.42 -23.30 -23.41
C LYS A 162 -17.22 -22.93 -24.88
N ASP A 163 -17.84 -21.86 -25.34
CA ASP A 163 -17.70 -21.38 -26.72
C ASP A 163 -16.25 -20.98 -27.01
N LYS A 164 -15.60 -20.21 -26.10
CA LYS A 164 -14.18 -19.86 -26.24
C LYS A 164 -13.27 -21.08 -26.32
N LEU A 165 -13.48 -22.09 -25.47
CA LEU A 165 -12.66 -23.29 -25.47
C LEU A 165 -12.88 -24.12 -26.74
N ALA A 166 -14.12 -24.20 -27.23
CA ALA A 166 -14.45 -24.85 -28.50
C ALA A 166 -13.78 -24.15 -29.70
N ASP A 167 -13.75 -22.83 -29.72
CA ASP A 167 -13.05 -22.06 -30.76
C ASP A 167 -11.53 -22.28 -30.71
N GLN A 168 -10.92 -22.35 -29.52
CA GLN A 168 -9.50 -22.66 -29.38
C GLN A 168 -9.19 -24.08 -29.86
N LYS A 169 -10.02 -25.05 -29.52
CA LYS A 169 -9.92 -26.43 -30.02
C LYS A 169 -9.99 -26.48 -31.54
N ALA A 170 -10.96 -25.78 -32.14
CA ALA A 170 -11.11 -25.70 -33.60
C ALA A 170 -9.90 -25.01 -34.27
N ASN A 171 -9.35 -23.97 -33.65
CA ASN A 171 -8.15 -23.30 -34.13
C ASN A 171 -6.92 -24.21 -34.06
N LEU A 172 -6.73 -24.97 -32.98
CA LEU A 172 -5.65 -25.93 -32.88
C LEU A 172 -5.77 -27.06 -33.92
N GLN A 173 -6.99 -27.58 -34.13
CA GLN A 173 -7.27 -28.55 -35.20
C GLN A 173 -6.95 -28.01 -36.60
N LYS A 174 -7.18 -26.71 -36.83
CA LYS A 174 -6.86 -26.04 -38.10
C LYS A 174 -5.35 -25.80 -38.28
N LEU A 175 -4.64 -25.48 -37.21
CA LEU A 175 -3.21 -25.15 -37.22
C LEU A 175 -2.32 -26.41 -37.20
N TYR A 176 -2.76 -27.49 -36.56
CA TYR A 176 -2.01 -28.73 -36.38
C TYR A 176 -2.82 -29.91 -36.93
N LEU A 177 -2.45 -30.42 -38.11
CA LEU A 177 -3.11 -31.57 -38.75
C LEU A 177 -2.89 -32.88 -37.97
N SER A 178 -1.77 -33.00 -37.25
CA SER A 178 -1.46 -34.07 -36.29
C SER A 178 -0.90 -33.45 -34.99
N GLY A 179 -1.13 -34.11 -33.85
CA GLY A 179 -0.66 -33.61 -32.54
C GLY A 179 -1.48 -32.47 -31.92
N TRP A 180 -2.60 -32.05 -32.52
CA TRP A 180 -3.48 -31.02 -31.95
C TRP A 180 -4.08 -31.44 -30.60
N GLU A 181 -4.35 -32.74 -30.38
CA GLU A 181 -4.84 -33.27 -29.10
C GLU A 181 -3.82 -33.09 -27.98
N GLU A 182 -2.54 -33.32 -28.26
CA GLU A 182 -1.47 -33.08 -27.30
C GLU A 182 -1.34 -31.59 -26.96
N LYS A 183 -1.44 -30.72 -27.98
CA LYS A 183 -1.46 -29.26 -27.78
C LYS A 183 -2.68 -28.78 -27.02
N TYR A 184 -3.83 -29.42 -27.24
CA TYR A 184 -5.05 -29.13 -26.51
C TYR A 184 -4.94 -29.58 -25.05
N ASN A 185 -4.40 -30.77 -24.79
CA ASN A 185 -4.13 -31.24 -23.43
C ASN A 185 -3.12 -30.35 -22.71
N GLN A 186 -2.06 -29.88 -23.39
CA GLN A 186 -1.12 -28.89 -22.85
C GLN A 186 -1.82 -27.57 -22.49
N LEU A 187 -2.79 -27.14 -23.31
CA LEU A 187 -3.61 -25.96 -23.02
C LEU A 187 -4.46 -26.16 -21.76
N LEU A 188 -5.17 -27.29 -21.64
CA LEU A 188 -5.98 -27.60 -20.44
C LEU A 188 -5.11 -27.71 -19.18
N LEU A 189 -3.89 -28.23 -19.32
CA LEU A 189 -2.90 -28.33 -18.25
C LEU A 189 -2.21 -26.99 -17.89
N SER A 190 -2.55 -25.89 -18.57
CA SER A 190 -2.01 -24.57 -18.24
C SER A 190 -2.68 -23.97 -17.00
N ASP A 191 -2.01 -23.01 -16.37
CA ASP A 191 -2.54 -22.30 -15.20
C ASP A 191 -3.83 -21.54 -15.50
N ASN A 192 -4.02 -21.09 -16.75
CA ASN A 192 -5.24 -20.41 -17.21
C ASN A 192 -6.50 -21.30 -17.12
N TYR A 193 -6.32 -22.62 -17.20
CA TYR A 193 -7.38 -23.61 -17.07
C TYR A 193 -7.22 -24.47 -15.82
N GLY A 194 -6.40 -24.04 -14.85
CA GLY A 194 -6.29 -24.68 -13.55
C GLY A 194 -5.71 -26.09 -13.60
N LYS A 195 -4.89 -26.39 -14.60
CA LYS A 195 -4.29 -27.73 -14.82
C LYS A 195 -5.35 -28.84 -14.95
N SER A 196 -6.46 -28.51 -15.61
CA SER A 196 -7.63 -29.38 -15.71
C SER A 196 -7.36 -30.63 -16.54
N LYS A 197 -7.97 -31.75 -16.12
CA LYS A 197 -7.89 -33.03 -16.84
C LYS A 197 -9.00 -33.18 -17.87
N THR A 198 -10.10 -32.43 -17.71
CA THR A 198 -11.26 -32.47 -18.59
C THR A 198 -11.66 -31.07 -19.07
N GLU A 199 -12.42 -31.01 -20.17
CA GLU A 199 -12.97 -29.74 -20.67
C GLU A 199 -13.93 -29.09 -19.66
N ASP A 200 -14.74 -29.90 -18.98
CA ASP A 200 -15.70 -29.41 -17.99
C ASP A 200 -15.00 -28.82 -16.77
N GLU A 201 -13.93 -29.46 -16.28
CA GLU A 201 -13.07 -28.90 -15.23
C GLU A 201 -12.45 -27.56 -15.64
N ALA A 202 -11.97 -27.48 -16.89
CA ALA A 202 -11.36 -26.29 -17.46
C ALA A 202 -12.37 -25.13 -17.58
N ILE A 203 -13.58 -25.43 -18.05
CA ILE A 203 -14.69 -24.47 -18.14
C ILE A 203 -15.08 -23.98 -16.74
N GLU A 204 -15.20 -24.88 -15.76
CA GLU A 204 -15.59 -24.51 -14.40
C GLU A 204 -14.49 -23.68 -13.71
N TYR A 205 -13.21 -23.98 -13.94
CA TYR A 205 -12.09 -23.17 -13.44
C TYR A 205 -12.06 -21.78 -14.09
N ALA A 206 -12.18 -21.70 -15.42
CA ALA A 206 -12.22 -20.43 -16.13
C ALA A 206 -13.44 -19.58 -15.71
N THR A 207 -14.60 -20.23 -15.50
CA THR A 207 -15.80 -19.59 -14.95
C THR A 207 -15.52 -19.04 -13.55
N TYR A 208 -14.96 -19.87 -12.66
CA TYR A 208 -14.55 -19.45 -11.31
C TYR A 208 -13.66 -18.21 -11.33
N LYS A 209 -12.64 -18.17 -12.20
CA LYS A 209 -11.71 -17.03 -12.29
C LYS A 209 -12.37 -15.72 -12.73
N ILE A 210 -13.43 -15.79 -13.54
CA ILE A 210 -14.21 -14.62 -13.93
C ILE A 210 -15.06 -14.11 -12.75
N VAL A 211 -15.69 -15.03 -12.02
CA VAL A 211 -16.67 -14.67 -10.98
C VAL A 211 -16.06 -14.41 -9.61
N GLU A 212 -14.82 -14.86 -9.34
CA GLU A 212 -14.13 -14.73 -8.05
C GLU A 212 -14.09 -13.28 -7.54
N LYS A 213 -13.73 -12.34 -8.41
CA LYS A 213 -13.73 -10.91 -8.06
C LYS A 213 -15.15 -10.44 -7.75
N GLU A 214 -16.12 -10.78 -8.59
CA GLU A 214 -17.51 -10.33 -8.46
C GLU A 214 -18.19 -10.88 -7.19
N ALA A 215 -17.92 -12.14 -6.83
CA ALA A 215 -18.46 -12.78 -5.63
C ALA A 215 -17.97 -12.13 -4.32
N THR A 216 -16.77 -11.54 -4.35
CA THR A 216 -16.10 -10.97 -3.17
C THR A 216 -16.26 -9.46 -3.05
N ARG A 217 -17.20 -8.86 -3.80
CA ARG A 217 -17.54 -7.42 -3.78
C ARG A 217 -17.78 -6.84 -2.39
N ARG A 218 -18.41 -7.61 -1.49
CA ARG A 218 -18.66 -7.23 -0.09
C ARG A 218 -17.41 -6.96 0.76
N PHE A 219 -16.23 -7.28 0.25
CA PHE A 219 -14.95 -7.11 0.95
C PHE A 219 -14.09 -5.98 0.37
N ARG A 220 -14.59 -5.23 -0.62
CA ARG A 220 -13.86 -4.13 -1.24
C ARG A 220 -14.64 -2.84 -1.11
N ILE A 221 -14.04 -1.85 -0.46
CA ILE A 221 -14.59 -0.50 -0.35
C ILE A 221 -14.25 0.27 -1.63
N LYS A 222 -15.22 1.01 -2.15
CA LYS A 222 -15.06 1.95 -3.24
C LYS A 222 -15.65 3.32 -2.90
N VAL A 223 -15.04 4.35 -3.48
CA VAL A 223 -15.60 5.70 -3.56
C VAL A 223 -15.84 6.01 -5.02
N GLN A 224 -17.04 6.51 -5.35
CA GLN A 224 -17.44 6.74 -6.74
C GLN A 224 -18.39 7.93 -6.84
N LYS A 225 -18.24 8.72 -7.92
CA LYS A 225 -19.23 9.73 -8.31
C LYS A 225 -20.46 9.03 -8.89
N GLN A 226 -21.64 9.48 -8.49
CA GLN A 226 -22.95 8.96 -8.92
C GLN A 226 -23.89 10.12 -9.24
N SER A 227 -25.00 9.84 -9.91
CA SER A 227 -26.02 10.87 -10.19
C SER A 227 -26.80 11.21 -8.93
N ILE A 228 -27.10 12.50 -8.73
CA ILE A 228 -27.99 12.98 -7.66
C ILE A 228 -29.40 12.37 -7.75
N ASN A 229 -29.78 11.89 -8.92
CA ASN A 229 -31.04 11.19 -9.15
C ASN A 229 -31.25 9.98 -8.23
N MET A 230 -30.18 9.36 -7.73
CA MET A 230 -30.29 8.26 -6.75
C MET A 230 -31.01 8.67 -5.46
N LEU A 231 -31.05 9.96 -5.11
CA LEU A 231 -31.73 10.49 -3.92
C LEU A 231 -33.24 10.70 -4.13
N LYS A 232 -33.75 10.49 -5.36
CA LYS A 232 -35.15 10.74 -5.67
C LYS A 232 -36.10 9.75 -5.01
N ARG A 233 -37.33 10.22 -4.85
CA ARG A 233 -38.50 9.38 -4.59
C ARG A 233 -39.17 8.99 -5.91
N ALA A 234 -39.73 7.80 -5.94
CA ALA A 234 -40.45 7.29 -7.09
C ALA A 234 -41.70 8.14 -7.38
N SER A 235 -41.81 8.68 -8.60
CA SER A 235 -42.95 9.53 -9.00
C SER A 235 -44.23 8.73 -9.25
N LYS A 236 -44.09 7.43 -9.49
CA LYS A 236 -45.15 6.42 -9.70
C LYS A 236 -44.67 5.08 -9.19
N GLU A 237 -45.54 4.07 -9.19
CA GLU A 237 -45.13 2.70 -8.91
C GLU A 237 -44.25 2.16 -10.06
N TYR A 238 -43.10 1.60 -9.71
CA TYR A 238 -42.22 0.88 -10.64
C TYR A 238 -42.24 -0.61 -10.28
N LYS A 239 -42.40 -1.48 -11.29
CA LYS A 239 -42.33 -2.94 -11.13
C LYS A 239 -41.11 -3.47 -11.83
N GLN A 240 -40.36 -4.33 -11.15
CA GLN A 240 -39.28 -5.07 -11.79
C GLN A 240 -39.87 -6.17 -12.68
N ILE A 241 -39.36 -6.29 -13.90
CA ILE A 241 -39.82 -7.27 -14.89
C ILE A 241 -38.68 -8.27 -15.13
N SER A 242 -39.00 -9.56 -15.12
CA SER A 242 -38.06 -10.63 -15.45
C SER A 242 -37.98 -10.89 -16.96
N GLU A 243 -37.07 -11.77 -17.36
CA GLU A 243 -37.05 -12.33 -18.71
C GLU A 243 -38.45 -12.91 -19.04
N GLY A 244 -38.98 -12.59 -20.23
CA GLY A 244 -40.33 -12.98 -20.65
C GLY A 244 -41.46 -12.02 -20.30
N GLY A 245 -41.18 -10.87 -19.65
CA GLY A 245 -42.19 -9.82 -19.42
C GLY A 245 -43.07 -10.03 -18.19
N ILE A 246 -42.70 -10.97 -17.30
CA ILE A 246 -43.43 -11.30 -16.08
C ILE A 246 -42.91 -10.45 -14.92
N ALA A 247 -43.76 -10.11 -13.94
CA ALA A 247 -43.32 -9.40 -12.74
C ALA A 247 -42.31 -10.26 -11.97
N ALA A 248 -41.12 -9.72 -11.70
CA ALA A 248 -40.13 -10.38 -10.87
C ALA A 248 -40.63 -10.46 -9.42
N THR A 249 -40.43 -11.61 -8.78
CA THR A 249 -40.84 -11.84 -7.38
C THR A 249 -39.64 -12.00 -6.46
N ASP A 250 -39.80 -11.61 -5.20
CA ASP A 250 -38.85 -11.89 -4.13
C ASP A 250 -38.87 -13.36 -3.71
N GLU A 251 -38.06 -13.72 -2.70
CA GLU A 251 -37.95 -15.08 -2.16
C GLU A 251 -39.26 -15.61 -1.57
N ASN A 252 -40.23 -14.73 -1.29
CA ASN A 252 -41.55 -15.07 -0.75
C ASN A 252 -42.65 -15.08 -1.84
N GLY A 253 -42.28 -14.91 -3.11
CA GLY A 253 -43.22 -14.87 -4.22
C GLY A 253 -43.97 -13.55 -4.40
N LYS A 254 -43.57 -12.48 -3.69
CA LYS A 254 -44.18 -11.15 -3.81
C LYS A 254 -43.48 -10.33 -4.89
N SER A 255 -44.23 -9.59 -5.71
CA SER A 255 -43.65 -8.73 -6.76
C SER A 255 -42.68 -7.69 -6.18
N ILE A 256 -41.52 -7.54 -6.81
CA ILE A 256 -40.53 -6.52 -6.46
C ILE A 256 -40.99 -5.18 -7.05
N VAL A 257 -41.36 -4.26 -6.16
CA VAL A 257 -41.90 -2.95 -6.52
C VAL A 257 -41.20 -1.82 -5.78
N ILE A 258 -41.20 -0.64 -6.38
CA ILE A 258 -40.92 0.64 -5.71
C ILE A 258 -42.24 1.40 -5.71
N GLY A 259 -42.83 1.58 -4.54
CA GLY A 259 -44.10 2.28 -4.39
C GLY A 259 -43.97 3.76 -4.74
N GLN A 260 -45.09 4.39 -5.11
CA GLN A 260 -45.12 5.83 -5.33
C GLN A 260 -44.70 6.57 -4.05
N ASN A 261 -43.90 7.62 -4.19
CA ASN A 261 -43.28 8.42 -3.13
C ASN A 261 -42.28 7.68 -2.22
N GLU A 262 -41.95 6.41 -2.47
CA GLU A 262 -40.87 5.72 -1.76
C GLU A 262 -39.50 6.17 -2.27
N LEU A 263 -38.47 6.11 -1.41
CA LEU A 263 -37.09 6.34 -1.84
C LEU A 263 -36.69 5.24 -2.83
N ILE A 264 -36.16 5.66 -3.99
CA ILE A 264 -35.70 4.70 -5.02
C ILE A 264 -34.52 3.90 -4.48
N PHE A 265 -33.64 4.55 -3.71
CA PHE A 265 -32.55 3.93 -2.96
C PHE A 265 -32.78 4.14 -1.46
N PRO A 266 -33.45 3.22 -0.74
CA PRO A 266 -33.77 3.37 0.68
C PRO A 266 -32.56 3.19 1.61
N TYR A 267 -31.42 2.76 1.07
CA TYR A 267 -30.18 2.46 1.79
C TYR A 267 -29.11 3.54 1.62
N LEU A 268 -29.51 4.79 1.38
CA LEU A 268 -28.61 5.95 1.31
C LEU A 268 -28.69 6.77 2.60
N ARG A 269 -27.54 7.10 3.18
CA ARG A 269 -27.43 8.02 4.33
C ARG A 269 -26.38 9.09 4.06
N SER A 270 -26.65 10.34 4.46
CA SER A 270 -25.64 11.40 4.33
C SER A 270 -24.41 11.09 5.19
N ILE A 271 -23.22 11.32 4.63
CA ILE A 271 -21.94 11.24 5.35
C ILE A 271 -21.79 12.36 6.39
N GLU A 272 -22.61 13.41 6.28
CA GLU A 272 -22.63 14.55 7.20
C GLU A 272 -23.38 14.24 8.51
N ASP A 273 -24.09 13.12 8.57
CA ASP A 273 -24.66 12.60 9.81
C ASP A 273 -23.54 12.39 10.84
N GLU A 274 -23.79 12.80 12.09
CA GLU A 274 -22.84 12.69 13.20
C GLU A 274 -22.41 11.23 13.44
N GLN A 275 -23.35 10.29 13.29
CA GLN A 275 -23.14 8.85 13.46
C GLN A 275 -22.61 8.16 12.19
N ALA A 276 -22.46 8.88 11.08
CA ALA A 276 -21.91 8.30 9.87
C ALA A 276 -20.52 7.71 10.12
N LEU A 277 -20.31 6.49 9.63
CA LEU A 277 -19.14 5.63 9.84
C LEU A 277 -18.96 5.06 11.27
N LYS A 278 -19.79 5.47 12.23
CA LYS A 278 -19.78 4.95 13.61
C LYS A 278 -20.93 3.98 13.89
N ASP A 279 -22.05 4.16 13.22
CA ASP A 279 -23.23 3.28 13.33
C ASP A 279 -22.94 1.87 12.78
N SER A 280 -22.77 0.89 13.67
CA SER A 280 -22.51 -0.51 13.29
C SER A 280 -23.71 -1.18 12.61
N ASP A 281 -24.92 -0.67 12.82
CA ASP A 281 -26.16 -1.29 12.38
C ASP A 281 -26.58 -0.80 10.99
N PHE A 282 -25.97 0.29 10.51
CA PHE A 282 -26.22 0.79 9.17
C PHE A 282 -25.69 -0.17 8.09
N GLN A 283 -26.60 -0.61 7.22
CA GLN A 283 -26.37 -1.54 6.12
C GLN A 283 -26.60 -0.88 4.75
N GLY A 284 -25.98 0.28 4.50
CA GLY A 284 -26.20 1.02 3.26
C GLY A 284 -24.96 1.75 2.76
N MET A 285 -25.17 2.65 1.80
CA MET A 285 -24.12 3.50 1.24
C MET A 285 -24.19 4.88 1.90
N TYR A 286 -23.02 5.44 2.22
CA TYR A 286 -22.97 6.84 2.60
C TYR A 286 -22.80 7.71 1.36
N TYR A 287 -23.38 8.90 1.36
CA TYR A 287 -23.22 9.86 0.27
C TYR A 287 -22.88 11.26 0.77
N TYR A 288 -22.26 12.03 -0.11
CA TYR A 288 -22.12 13.47 -0.01
C TYR A 288 -22.68 14.11 -1.27
N GLU A 289 -23.60 15.06 -1.11
CA GLU A 289 -24.08 15.87 -2.23
C GLU A 289 -23.03 16.87 -2.65
N ILE A 290 -22.73 16.94 -3.95
CA ILE A 290 -21.79 17.92 -4.47
C ILE A 290 -22.56 19.23 -4.69
N PRO A 291 -22.27 20.33 -3.95
CA PRO A 291 -23.03 21.56 -4.11
C PRO A 291 -22.86 22.13 -5.53
N GLY A 292 -23.98 22.52 -6.15
CA GLY A 292 -24.01 23.14 -7.47
C GLY A 292 -23.83 22.17 -8.65
N THR A 293 -23.92 20.86 -8.44
CA THR A 293 -23.87 19.86 -9.52
C THR A 293 -24.96 18.80 -9.37
N ASP A 294 -25.24 18.05 -10.45
CA ASP A 294 -26.18 16.92 -10.45
C ASP A 294 -25.52 15.60 -9.99
N GLN A 295 -24.53 15.68 -9.11
CA GLN A 295 -23.72 14.55 -8.68
C GLN A 295 -23.66 14.40 -7.16
N ILE A 296 -23.51 13.16 -6.72
CA ILE A 296 -23.13 12.79 -5.36
C ILE A 296 -21.85 11.97 -5.39
N VAL A 297 -21.11 11.96 -4.29
CA VAL A 297 -20.02 11.01 -4.05
C VAL A 297 -20.52 9.97 -3.06
N THR A 298 -20.43 8.68 -3.41
CA THR A 298 -20.82 7.59 -2.50
C THR A 298 -19.60 6.82 -2.01
N ILE A 299 -19.60 6.43 -0.74
CA ILE A 299 -18.70 5.40 -0.18
C ILE A 299 -19.52 4.18 0.22
N SER A 300 -19.10 3.01 -0.25
CA SER A 300 -19.73 1.72 0.03
C SER A 300 -18.75 0.58 -0.25
N THR A 301 -19.11 -0.64 0.09
CA THR A 301 -18.49 -1.79 -0.56
C THR A 301 -18.92 -1.88 -2.03
N GLU A 302 -18.28 -2.73 -2.82
CA GLU A 302 -18.66 -2.99 -4.21
C GLU A 302 -19.94 -3.84 -4.34
N SER A 303 -20.49 -4.33 -3.22
CA SER A 303 -21.63 -5.25 -3.20
C SER A 303 -22.90 -4.59 -3.70
N PHE A 304 -23.73 -5.38 -4.39
CA PHE A 304 -25.09 -4.99 -4.75
C PHE A 304 -26.11 -5.39 -3.67
N ILE A 305 -25.71 -6.18 -2.68
CA ILE A 305 -26.57 -6.68 -1.60
C ILE A 305 -26.63 -5.61 -0.50
N PRO A 306 -27.80 -5.02 -0.18
CA PRO A 306 -27.91 -3.93 0.78
C PRO A 306 -27.25 -4.25 2.14
N SER A 307 -27.50 -5.43 2.70
CA SER A 307 -26.91 -5.88 3.98
C SER A 307 -25.38 -5.95 4.00
N HIS A 308 -24.73 -5.82 2.85
CA HIS A 308 -23.28 -5.86 2.68
C HIS A 308 -22.69 -4.59 2.05
N MET A 309 -23.50 -3.57 1.76
CA MET A 309 -23.04 -2.31 1.16
C MET A 309 -22.26 -1.42 2.13
N SER A 310 -22.48 -1.55 3.44
CA SER A 310 -21.86 -0.69 4.43
C SER A 310 -20.35 -0.95 4.55
N PRO A 311 -19.50 0.09 4.48
CA PRO A 311 -18.05 -0.06 4.66
C PRO A 311 -17.66 -0.19 6.14
N ASN A 312 -18.61 0.05 7.07
CA ASN A 312 -18.32 0.22 8.49
C ASN A 312 -17.65 -0.98 9.12
N SER A 313 -18.08 -2.20 8.81
CA SER A 313 -17.48 -3.41 9.38
C SER A 313 -16.01 -3.54 9.01
N LEU A 314 -15.66 -3.31 7.74
CA LEU A 314 -14.28 -3.38 7.25
C LEU A 314 -13.41 -2.28 7.84
N ILE A 315 -13.92 -1.05 7.93
CA ILE A 315 -13.21 0.08 8.56
C ILE A 315 -12.99 -0.22 10.05
N ASN A 316 -14.05 -0.60 10.76
CA ASN A 316 -13.99 -0.87 12.21
C ASN A 316 -13.06 -2.03 12.55
N ASP A 317 -13.12 -3.12 11.78
CA ASP A 317 -12.19 -4.26 11.91
C ASP A 317 -10.74 -3.78 11.75
N TYR A 318 -10.46 -2.93 10.76
CA TYR A 318 -9.12 -2.42 10.50
C TYR A 318 -8.61 -1.52 11.64
N LEU A 319 -9.44 -0.58 12.10
CA LEU A 319 -9.11 0.33 13.21
C LEU A 319 -8.89 -0.43 14.54
N ALA A 320 -9.67 -1.48 14.79
CA ALA A 320 -9.62 -2.26 16.02
C ALA A 320 -8.43 -3.23 16.09
N THR A 321 -7.70 -3.43 14.99
CA THR A 321 -6.63 -4.43 14.91
C THR A 321 -5.26 -3.82 14.62
N ASN A 322 -5.18 -2.54 14.26
CA ASN A 322 -3.94 -1.92 13.81
C ASN A 322 -3.61 -0.66 14.60
N ASN A 323 -2.33 -0.52 14.96
CA ASN A 323 -1.73 0.77 15.31
C ASN A 323 -1.48 1.54 14.01
N LEU A 324 -2.34 2.52 13.72
CA LEU A 324 -2.28 3.28 12.47
C LEU A 324 -1.56 4.60 12.66
N GLY A 325 -0.79 5.01 11.65
CA GLY A 325 -0.07 6.26 11.67
C GLY A 325 0.26 6.77 10.28
N VAL A 326 0.82 7.96 10.25
CA VAL A 326 1.40 8.57 9.05
C VAL A 326 2.86 8.85 9.34
N THR A 327 3.74 8.15 8.62
CA THR A 327 5.17 8.41 8.67
C THR A 327 5.52 9.46 7.64
N THR A 328 6.10 10.57 8.10
CA THR A 328 6.69 11.62 7.25
C THR A 328 8.19 11.41 7.18
N LYS A 329 8.73 11.49 5.98
CA LYS A 329 10.08 11.14 5.63
C LYS A 329 10.71 12.13 4.65
N LEU A 330 11.92 12.54 4.98
CA LEU A 330 12.76 13.40 4.15
C LEU A 330 14.12 12.72 3.97
N THR A 331 14.48 12.40 2.73
CA THR A 331 15.81 11.83 2.42
C THR A 331 16.80 12.97 2.26
N LEU A 332 17.66 13.16 3.25
CA LEU A 332 18.71 14.18 3.26
C LEU A 332 19.81 13.84 2.24
N PRO A 333 20.56 14.82 1.73
CA PRO A 333 21.63 14.56 0.77
C PRO A 333 22.78 13.80 1.44
N GLY A 334 23.36 12.87 0.69
CA GLY A 334 24.54 12.12 1.09
C GLY A 334 24.26 10.63 1.33
N VAL A 335 25.33 9.86 1.22
CA VAL A 335 25.37 8.41 1.41
C VAL A 335 26.25 8.16 2.63
N PHE A 336 25.63 7.66 3.69
CA PHE A 336 26.35 7.22 4.89
C PHE A 336 26.89 5.81 4.70
N LYS A 337 28.15 5.59 5.10
CA LYS A 337 28.74 4.27 5.25
C LYS A 337 29.32 4.13 6.64
N ASN A 338 28.78 3.17 7.39
CA ASN A 338 29.27 2.87 8.71
C ASN A 338 30.59 2.07 8.65
N GLY A 339 31.46 2.26 9.63
CA GLY A 339 32.76 1.62 9.68
C GLY A 339 33.64 2.15 10.81
N VAL A 340 34.92 1.75 10.79
CA VAL A 340 35.92 2.19 11.80
C VAL A 340 36.12 3.71 11.77
N ASP A 341 36.04 4.30 10.58
CA ASP A 341 35.94 5.74 10.35
C ASP A 341 34.71 6.01 9.48
N PRO A 342 33.60 6.51 10.07
CA PRO A 342 32.37 6.77 9.34
C PRO A 342 32.59 7.74 8.17
N GLN A 343 31.98 7.44 7.02
CA GLN A 343 32.15 8.21 5.79
C GLN A 343 30.82 8.72 5.25
N PHE A 344 30.89 9.90 4.62
CA PHE A 344 29.79 10.57 3.95
C PHE A 344 30.22 10.88 2.52
N ASN A 345 29.51 10.30 1.55
CA ASN A 345 29.77 10.51 0.14
C ASN A 345 28.59 11.24 -0.52
N PHE A 346 28.85 12.07 -1.51
CA PHE A 346 27.83 12.87 -2.18
C PHE A 346 27.94 12.71 -3.69
N GLU A 347 26.97 12.01 -4.27
CA GLU A 347 26.83 11.88 -5.72
C GLU A 347 26.27 13.17 -6.33
N ALA A 348 26.19 13.25 -7.66
CA ALA A 348 25.74 14.44 -8.37
C ALA A 348 24.35 14.95 -7.90
N GLU A 349 23.39 14.04 -7.69
CA GLU A 349 22.06 14.42 -7.20
C GLU A 349 22.09 14.85 -5.72
N ASP A 350 22.96 14.24 -4.89
CA ASP A 350 23.16 14.68 -3.50
C ASP A 350 23.74 16.09 -3.44
N LYS A 351 24.74 16.38 -4.27
CA LYS A 351 25.33 17.72 -4.41
C LYS A 351 24.28 18.75 -4.84
N LYS A 352 23.38 18.39 -5.75
CA LYS A 352 22.27 19.27 -6.18
C LYS A 352 21.29 19.56 -5.05
N VAL A 353 20.85 18.54 -4.32
CA VAL A 353 19.94 18.70 -3.17
C VAL A 353 20.63 19.51 -2.07
N LEU A 354 21.89 19.22 -1.76
CA LEU A 354 22.68 19.99 -0.80
C LEU A 354 22.83 21.45 -1.21
N ALA A 355 23.14 21.74 -2.48
CA ALA A 355 23.19 23.10 -2.99
C ALA A 355 21.85 23.82 -2.80
N ASN A 356 20.73 23.15 -3.07
CA ASN A 356 19.40 23.74 -2.86
C ASN A 356 19.12 24.08 -1.38
N ILE A 357 19.55 23.24 -0.45
CA ILE A 357 19.41 23.49 0.99
C ILE A 357 20.25 24.71 1.42
N LEU A 358 21.47 24.84 0.88
CA LEU A 358 22.41 25.91 1.20
C LEU A 358 22.02 27.27 0.57
N LYS A 359 21.19 27.27 -0.47
CA LYS A 359 20.75 28.48 -1.21
C LYS A 359 19.97 29.46 -0.35
N TYR A 360 19.81 30.66 -0.90
CA TYR A 360 18.97 31.73 -0.36
C TYR A 360 17.75 31.94 -1.24
N SER A 361 16.67 32.42 -0.64
CA SER A 361 15.42 32.77 -1.30
C SER A 361 14.94 34.14 -0.86
N LEU A 362 14.18 34.78 -1.74
CA LEU A 362 13.46 36.00 -1.43
C LEU A 362 12.11 35.63 -0.81
N VAL A 363 11.90 36.02 0.44
CA VAL A 363 10.66 35.79 1.17
C VAL A 363 9.91 37.11 1.31
N THR A 364 8.65 37.11 0.92
CA THR A 364 7.70 38.18 1.23
C THR A 364 6.77 37.66 2.32
N ASP A 365 6.79 38.32 3.47
CA ASP A 365 5.91 37.98 4.57
C ASP A 365 4.52 38.59 4.29
N SER A 366 3.45 37.82 4.47
CA SER A 366 2.09 38.33 4.32
C SER A 366 1.73 39.40 5.35
N GLU A 367 2.41 39.42 6.50
CA GLU A 367 2.19 40.42 7.56
C GLU A 367 3.22 41.58 7.53
N ARG A 368 4.42 41.33 6.99
CA ARG A 368 5.46 42.36 6.81
C ARG A 368 5.64 42.59 5.32
N GLN A 369 5.10 43.69 4.80
CA GLN A 369 5.16 44.08 3.38
C GLN A 369 6.59 44.20 2.79
N ASN A 370 7.64 43.93 3.56
CA ASN A 370 9.03 44.10 3.16
C ASN A 370 9.64 42.76 2.75
N PRO A 371 10.09 42.62 1.49
CA PRO A 371 10.82 41.44 1.04
C PRO A 371 12.14 41.30 1.81
N ARG A 372 12.51 40.07 2.18
CA ARG A 372 13.79 39.76 2.83
C ARG A 372 14.48 38.56 2.19
N ILE A 373 15.80 38.57 2.22
CA ILE A 373 16.62 37.43 1.78
C ILE A 373 16.81 36.51 2.98
N GLN A 374 16.52 35.22 2.81
CA GLN A 374 16.63 34.21 3.88
C GLN A 374 17.19 32.89 3.33
N ARG A 375 17.98 32.16 4.12
CA ARG A 375 18.47 30.82 3.75
C ARG A 375 17.31 29.85 3.57
N VAL A 376 17.41 28.98 2.57
CA VAL A 376 16.41 27.93 2.31
C VAL A 376 16.32 26.97 3.50
N ALA A 377 17.45 26.59 4.11
CA ALA A 377 17.46 25.80 5.35
C ALA A 377 16.66 26.46 6.48
N ASP A 378 16.78 27.78 6.68
CA ASP A 378 16.01 28.49 7.71
C ASP A 378 14.52 28.59 7.36
N ILE A 379 14.14 28.61 6.08
CA ILE A 379 12.73 28.59 5.67
C ILE A 379 12.14 27.19 5.88
N ALA A 380 12.92 26.15 5.62
CA ALA A 380 12.46 24.78 5.65
C ALA A 380 12.42 24.20 7.08
N PHE A 381 13.48 24.42 7.86
CA PHE A 381 13.78 23.72 9.10
C PHE A 381 13.70 24.59 10.37
N ASN A 382 13.20 25.83 10.28
CA ASN A 382 13.01 26.65 11.47
C ASN A 382 11.93 26.04 12.39
N SER A 383 12.22 25.99 13.69
CA SER A 383 11.35 25.36 14.69
C SER A 383 10.06 26.13 15.01
N GLN A 384 10.05 27.44 14.78
CA GLN A 384 8.90 28.29 15.06
C GLN A 384 7.94 28.33 13.87
N ASN A 385 8.46 28.51 12.66
CA ASN A 385 7.68 28.78 11.46
C ASN A 385 8.22 28.11 10.18
N GLY A 386 9.08 27.09 10.31
CA GLY A 386 9.62 26.37 9.17
C GLY A 386 8.56 25.50 8.49
N ILE A 387 8.72 25.31 7.18
CA ILE A 387 7.78 24.55 6.35
C ILE A 387 7.61 23.12 6.84
N PHE A 388 8.70 22.46 7.26
CA PHE A 388 8.65 21.10 7.73
C PHE A 388 8.25 20.95 9.19
N LYS A 389 7.88 22.03 9.89
CA LYS A 389 7.23 21.90 11.20
C LYS A 389 5.89 21.16 11.07
N GLU A 390 5.12 21.48 10.02
CA GLU A 390 3.89 20.79 9.65
C GLU A 390 4.19 19.36 9.20
N GLN A 391 3.38 18.40 9.62
CA GLN A 391 3.46 16.97 9.27
C GLN A 391 2.52 16.65 8.11
N ALA A 392 2.76 15.51 7.43
CA ALA A 392 1.86 15.05 6.38
C ALA A 392 0.41 14.86 6.90
N SER A 393 0.26 14.50 8.16
CA SER A 393 -1.02 14.34 8.85
C SER A 393 -1.79 15.66 9.06
N ASP A 394 -1.10 16.80 9.21
CA ASP A 394 -1.73 18.12 9.38
C ASP A 394 -2.48 18.57 8.11
N PHE A 395 -2.06 18.05 6.95
CA PHE A 395 -2.71 18.29 5.67
C PHE A 395 -3.91 17.37 5.40
N MET A 396 -4.13 16.33 6.22
CA MET A 396 -5.24 15.38 6.03
C MET A 396 -6.62 16.00 6.26
N SER A 397 -6.73 16.95 7.20
CA SER A 397 -8.01 17.57 7.59
C SER A 397 -8.31 18.89 6.88
N SER A 398 -7.33 19.46 6.15
CA SER A 398 -7.24 20.92 5.98
C SER A 398 -7.39 21.43 4.54
N ILE A 399 -7.60 20.59 3.52
CA ILE A 399 -7.44 20.99 2.10
C ILE A 399 -8.56 21.95 1.58
N ASN A 400 -9.58 22.28 2.38
CA ASN A 400 -10.75 23.06 1.93
C ASN A 400 -10.57 24.60 1.91
N ASN A 401 -9.43 25.15 2.34
CA ASN A 401 -9.16 26.60 2.31
C ASN A 401 -8.05 26.92 1.30
N SER A 402 -8.19 27.97 0.49
CA SER A 402 -7.17 28.42 -0.47
C SER A 402 -5.82 28.69 0.20
N ALA A 403 -5.83 29.19 1.45
CA ALA A 403 -4.65 29.36 2.28
C ALA A 403 -3.93 28.03 2.53
N ASN A 404 -4.67 26.95 2.77
CA ASN A 404 -4.13 25.63 3.05
C ASN A 404 -3.63 24.95 1.77
N MET A 405 -4.29 25.15 0.61
CA MET A 405 -3.76 24.68 -0.68
C MET A 405 -2.40 25.31 -1.00
N MET A 406 -2.23 26.61 -0.70
CA MET A 406 -0.92 27.27 -0.84
C MET A 406 0.12 26.69 0.12
N GLN A 407 -0.24 26.40 1.38
CA GLN A 407 0.67 25.76 2.33
C GLN A 407 1.08 24.34 1.87
N VAL A 408 0.13 23.53 1.40
CA VAL A 408 0.41 22.20 0.82
C VAL A 408 1.32 22.33 -0.40
N GLY A 409 1.04 23.28 -1.30
CA GLY A 409 1.87 23.54 -2.47
C GLY A 409 3.30 23.98 -2.09
N LYS A 410 3.45 24.84 -1.07
CA LYS A 410 4.76 25.23 -0.52
C LYS A 410 5.48 24.02 0.07
N TYR A 411 4.80 23.21 0.89
CA TYR A 411 5.35 22.00 1.47
C TYR A 411 5.85 21.02 0.40
N LYS A 412 5.02 20.69 -0.60
CA LYS A 412 5.40 19.82 -1.74
C LYS A 412 6.59 20.39 -2.51
N THR A 413 6.61 21.70 -2.74
CA THR A 413 7.71 22.37 -3.46
C THR A 413 9.03 22.20 -2.72
N TYR A 414 9.05 22.48 -1.42
CA TYR A 414 10.26 22.36 -0.60
C TYR A 414 10.66 20.90 -0.41
N LEU A 415 9.70 19.99 -0.25
CA LEU A 415 9.99 18.56 -0.18
C LEU A 415 10.69 18.07 -1.46
N ASN A 416 10.16 18.41 -2.64
CA ASN A 416 10.76 18.03 -3.92
C ASN A 416 12.13 18.69 -4.15
N LEU A 417 12.34 19.89 -3.61
CA LEU A 417 13.59 20.64 -3.77
C LEU A 417 14.70 20.13 -2.84
N LEU A 418 14.33 19.67 -1.64
CA LEU A 418 15.24 19.41 -0.52
C LEU A 418 15.35 17.91 -0.16
N SER A 419 14.63 17.04 -0.86
CA SER A 419 14.63 15.58 -0.64
C SER A 419 15.00 14.83 -1.91
N LYS A 420 15.60 13.65 -1.75
CA LYS A 420 15.72 12.66 -2.83
C LYS A 420 14.46 11.81 -2.89
N ASN A 421 13.91 11.64 -4.10
CA ASN A 421 12.76 10.75 -4.39
C ASN A 421 11.55 11.01 -3.48
N ALA A 422 11.17 12.28 -3.32
CA ALA A 422 10.03 12.66 -2.52
C ALA A 422 8.71 12.05 -3.05
N SER A 423 7.99 11.34 -2.18
CA SER A 423 6.57 11.03 -2.43
C SER A 423 5.72 12.28 -2.18
N GLU A 424 4.42 12.22 -2.54
CA GLU A 424 3.57 13.40 -2.69
C GLU A 424 3.38 14.27 -1.43
N LEU A 425 3.70 13.79 -0.23
CA LEU A 425 3.87 14.60 1.00
C LEU A 425 5.02 14.07 1.88
N GLY A 426 5.91 13.27 1.29
CA GLY A 426 6.96 12.57 2.03
C GLY A 426 6.39 11.47 2.91
N THR A 427 5.28 10.85 2.50
CA THR A 427 4.64 9.75 3.20
C THR A 427 4.21 8.65 2.24
N GLU A 428 4.09 7.42 2.74
CA GLU A 428 3.47 6.29 2.05
C GLU A 428 1.96 6.20 2.32
N GLY A 429 1.41 7.11 3.14
CA GLY A 429 0.00 7.18 3.48
C GLY A 429 -0.30 6.74 4.91
N ILE A 430 -1.54 6.28 5.16
CA ILE A 430 -1.93 5.69 6.44
C ILE A 430 -1.50 4.23 6.46
N THR A 431 -0.57 3.89 7.34
CA THR A 431 0.06 2.57 7.43
C THR A 431 -0.04 2.01 8.85
N SER A 432 -0.06 0.67 8.96
CA SER A 432 0.04 0.00 10.26
C SER A 432 1.50 -0.05 10.70
N LEU A 433 1.75 0.09 12.01
CA LEU A 433 3.10 -0.02 12.57
C LEU A 433 3.75 -1.38 12.22
N LEU A 434 2.96 -2.45 12.15
CA LEU A 434 3.43 -3.78 11.79
C LEU A 434 3.93 -3.82 10.33
N ASP A 435 3.20 -3.21 9.40
CA ASP A 435 3.60 -3.15 7.99
C ASP A 435 4.84 -2.25 7.81
N GLU A 436 4.92 -1.14 8.55
CA GLU A 436 6.11 -0.27 8.55
C GLU A 436 7.36 -1.02 9.01
N PHE A 437 7.29 -1.75 10.13
CA PHE A 437 8.41 -2.55 10.66
C PHE A 437 8.87 -3.64 9.69
N ALA A 438 7.94 -4.26 8.96
CA ALA A 438 8.24 -5.25 7.94
C ALA A 438 8.96 -4.66 6.72
N SER A 439 8.74 -3.37 6.43
CA SER A 439 9.36 -2.67 5.29
C SER A 439 10.75 -2.11 5.60
N ASN A 440 10.96 -1.49 6.77
CA ASN A 440 12.23 -0.87 7.16
C ASN A 440 12.43 -0.90 8.68
N THR A 441 13.08 -1.95 9.19
CA THR A 441 13.22 -2.14 10.63
C THR A 441 14.06 -1.06 11.33
N ALA A 442 15.18 -0.59 10.73
CA ALA A 442 16.06 0.37 11.39
C ALA A 442 15.40 1.75 11.58
N GLU A 443 14.69 2.22 10.56
CA GLU A 443 13.87 3.43 10.61
C GLU A 443 12.81 3.34 11.70
N ASN A 444 12.12 2.20 11.77
CA ASN A 444 11.05 1.99 12.73
C ASN A 444 11.54 1.77 14.17
N ILE A 445 12.75 1.23 14.37
CA ILE A 445 13.40 1.24 15.69
C ILE A 445 13.65 2.68 16.15
N ALA A 446 14.06 3.59 15.25
CA ALA A 446 14.24 5.00 15.60
C ALA A 446 12.92 5.67 15.95
N LEU A 447 11.82 5.33 15.28
CA LEU A 447 10.48 5.83 15.63
C LEU A 447 10.00 5.36 17.02
N LEU A 448 10.56 4.28 17.56
CA LEU A 448 10.33 3.80 18.94
C LEU A 448 11.41 4.28 19.93
N ALA A 449 12.30 5.18 19.52
CA ALA A 449 13.44 5.57 20.33
C ALA A 449 13.05 6.25 21.65
N ASN A 450 11.96 7.02 21.67
CA ASN A 450 11.46 7.63 22.89
C ASN A 450 11.23 6.57 23.98
N GLU A 451 10.55 5.48 23.66
CA GLU A 451 10.27 4.39 24.61
C GLU A 451 11.49 3.50 24.87
N ILE A 452 12.32 3.26 23.84
CA ILE A 452 13.52 2.42 23.99
C ILE A 452 14.54 3.09 24.91
N PHE A 453 14.78 4.38 24.70
CA PHE A 453 15.80 5.15 25.39
C PHE A 453 15.26 5.95 26.57
N ASP A 454 13.93 6.05 26.74
CA ASP A 454 13.28 6.85 27.78
C ASP A 454 13.73 8.31 27.73
N LEU A 455 13.55 8.94 26.55
CA LEU A 455 14.09 10.27 26.27
C LEU A 455 13.49 11.38 27.15
N ASP A 456 12.35 11.12 27.79
CA ASP A 456 11.75 12.06 28.75
C ASP A 456 12.55 12.13 30.06
N GLN A 457 13.10 10.99 30.52
CA GLN A 457 13.95 10.93 31.70
C GLN A 457 15.43 11.14 31.37
N ASP A 458 15.87 10.58 30.25
CA ASP A 458 17.26 10.53 29.82
C ASP A 458 17.44 11.15 28.42
N PRO A 459 17.25 12.47 28.22
CA PRO A 459 17.28 13.10 26.90
C PRO A 459 18.62 12.98 26.15
N ASN A 460 19.72 12.74 26.87
CA ASN A 460 21.07 12.56 26.31
C ASN A 460 21.36 11.13 25.83
N SER A 461 20.41 10.21 26.01
CA SER A 461 20.53 8.81 25.57
C SER A 461 20.56 8.65 24.05
N LEU A 462 20.13 9.68 23.32
CA LEU A 462 20.41 9.89 21.90
C LEU A 462 21.08 11.24 21.67
N PRO A 463 22.05 11.33 20.76
CA PRO A 463 22.63 12.61 20.38
C PRO A 463 21.60 13.46 19.66
N THR A 464 21.73 14.78 19.82
CA THR A 464 20.87 15.77 19.15
C THR A 464 21.61 16.40 17.98
N ILE A 465 20.90 16.63 16.88
CA ILE A 465 21.40 17.37 15.72
C ILE A 465 20.59 18.65 15.48
N ASP A 466 21.29 19.71 15.06
CA ASP A 466 20.70 20.97 14.64
C ASP A 466 20.91 21.15 13.13
N PHE A 467 19.81 21.16 12.35
CA PHE A 467 19.91 21.36 10.90
C PHE A 467 20.48 22.73 10.53
N SER A 468 20.35 23.74 11.40
CA SER A 468 20.97 25.05 11.15
C SER A 468 22.49 25.00 11.22
N GLU A 469 23.07 24.02 11.94
CA GLU A 469 24.51 23.77 12.01
C GLU A 469 24.98 22.77 10.96
N LEU A 470 24.11 21.83 10.55
CA LEU A 470 24.43 20.83 9.53
C LEU A 470 24.61 21.49 8.14
N PHE A 471 23.83 22.53 7.84
CA PHE A 471 23.81 23.19 6.53
C PHE A 471 24.49 24.57 6.54
N VAL A 472 25.75 24.60 6.99
CA VAL A 472 26.56 25.82 7.15
C VAL A 472 27.69 25.83 6.13
N LEU A 473 27.73 26.83 5.24
CA LEU A 473 28.79 26.99 4.23
C LEU A 473 30.19 27.22 4.88
N PRO A 474 31.29 26.99 4.16
CA PRO A 474 32.62 27.41 4.63
C PRO A 474 32.71 28.92 4.91
N THR A 475 33.56 29.31 5.87
CA THR A 475 33.68 30.70 6.37
C THR A 475 34.01 31.70 5.27
N ASP A 476 34.86 31.35 4.32
CA ASP A 476 35.24 32.18 3.17
C ASP A 476 34.04 32.46 2.26
N ILE A 477 33.21 31.45 1.99
CA ILE A 477 31.97 31.59 1.23
C ILE A 477 30.94 32.41 2.02
N GLN A 478 30.81 32.17 3.33
CA GLN A 478 29.93 32.96 4.20
C GLN A 478 30.30 34.45 4.19
N ASN A 479 31.59 34.78 4.29
CA ASN A 479 32.06 36.17 4.26
C ASN A 479 31.70 36.84 2.93
N GLN A 480 31.87 36.15 1.80
CA GLN A 480 31.46 36.68 0.49
C GLN A 480 29.95 36.92 0.40
N ILE A 481 29.15 35.98 0.93
CA ILE A 481 27.69 36.13 0.98
C ILE A 481 27.30 37.29 1.89
N GLN A 482 27.94 37.46 3.04
CA GLN A 482 27.66 38.54 3.97
C GLN A 482 27.90 39.91 3.33
N LEU A 483 29.00 40.07 2.57
CA LEU A 483 29.25 41.29 1.81
C LEU A 483 28.13 41.63 0.81
N ILE A 484 27.50 40.61 0.21
CA ILE A 484 26.34 40.80 -0.69
C ILE A 484 25.09 41.14 0.13
N LEU A 485 24.86 40.47 1.27
CA LEU A 485 23.73 40.73 2.16
C LEU A 485 23.78 42.15 2.74
N ASP A 486 24.97 42.66 3.09
CA ASP A 486 25.15 44.02 3.62
C ASP A 486 24.70 45.10 2.61
N GLN A 487 24.81 44.83 1.31
CA GLN A 487 24.30 45.72 0.24
C GLN A 487 22.77 45.73 0.15
N THR A 488 22.10 44.79 0.81
CA THR A 488 20.63 44.65 0.78
C THR A 488 19.96 45.24 2.02
N VAL A 489 20.74 45.65 3.01
CA VAL A 489 20.25 46.25 4.26
C VAL A 489 19.40 47.47 3.92
N ASN A 490 18.14 47.47 4.38
CA ASN A 490 17.10 48.49 4.14
C ASN A 490 16.51 48.57 2.72
N SER A 491 16.92 47.74 1.76
CA SER A 491 16.32 47.73 0.42
C SER A 491 14.97 47.01 0.42
N GLN A 492 13.95 47.64 -0.17
CA GLN A 492 12.64 47.03 -0.45
C GLN A 492 12.43 46.69 -1.93
N ASN A 493 13.40 47.02 -2.81
CA ASN A 493 13.28 46.77 -4.24
C ASN A 493 13.44 45.27 -4.56
N VAL A 494 12.32 44.61 -4.87
CA VAL A 494 12.24 43.17 -5.17
C VAL A 494 13.20 42.76 -6.29
N ASN A 495 13.32 43.54 -7.36
CA ASN A 495 14.19 43.20 -8.49
C ASN A 495 15.67 43.24 -8.10
N PHE A 496 16.06 44.26 -7.33
CA PHE A 496 17.42 44.35 -6.79
C PHE A 496 17.73 43.18 -5.84
N LEU A 497 16.82 42.88 -4.91
CA LEU A 497 16.99 41.75 -3.99
C LEU A 497 17.05 40.41 -4.73
N ALA A 498 16.21 40.20 -5.75
CA ALA A 498 16.24 39.00 -6.58
C ALA A 498 17.57 38.83 -7.33
N GLN A 499 18.15 39.92 -7.85
CA GLN A 499 19.49 39.90 -8.46
C GLN A 499 20.56 39.52 -7.43
N LYS A 500 20.47 40.01 -6.20
CA LYS A 500 21.42 39.69 -5.12
C LYS A 500 21.29 38.23 -4.68
N VAL A 501 20.07 37.70 -4.60
CA VAL A 501 19.82 36.27 -4.39
C VAL A 501 20.44 35.43 -5.50
N ALA A 502 20.30 35.83 -6.77
CA ALA A 502 20.93 35.13 -7.89
C ALA A 502 22.46 35.12 -7.79
N GLN A 503 23.07 36.25 -7.39
CA GLN A 503 24.52 36.34 -7.15
C GLN A 503 24.97 35.40 -6.02
N ILE A 504 24.27 35.39 -4.89
CA ILE A 504 24.54 34.48 -3.77
C ILE A 504 24.41 33.01 -4.20
N ASN A 505 23.31 32.67 -4.89
CA ASN A 505 23.05 31.30 -5.32
C ASN A 505 24.06 30.82 -6.37
N ALA A 506 24.61 31.71 -7.20
CA ALA A 506 25.69 31.39 -8.13
C ALA A 506 27.01 31.07 -7.41
N LEU A 507 27.35 31.78 -6.32
CA LEU A 507 28.51 31.46 -5.48
C LEU A 507 28.36 30.05 -4.88
N ILE A 508 27.17 29.72 -4.39
CA ILE A 508 26.87 28.42 -3.78
C ILE A 508 26.92 27.31 -4.84
N ASP A 509 26.30 27.51 -6.01
CA ASP A 509 26.34 26.54 -7.10
C ASP A 509 27.79 26.31 -7.56
N ASN A 510 28.60 27.36 -7.66
CA ASN A 510 30.02 27.26 -8.02
C ASN A 510 30.80 26.48 -6.96
N PHE A 511 30.59 26.78 -5.68
CA PHE A 511 31.23 26.05 -4.58
C PHE A 511 30.85 24.56 -4.62
N VAL A 512 29.57 24.21 -4.67
CA VAL A 512 29.14 22.82 -4.57
C VAL A 512 29.49 22.00 -5.82
N LYS A 513 29.45 22.60 -7.02
CA LYS A 513 29.68 21.88 -8.29
C LYS A 513 31.13 21.89 -8.76
N ASN A 514 31.86 22.97 -8.52
CA ASN A 514 33.17 23.21 -9.15
C ASN A 514 34.34 23.21 -8.16
N SER A 515 34.08 23.07 -6.85
CA SER A 515 35.17 22.84 -5.89
C SER A 515 35.87 21.51 -6.18
N SER A 516 37.17 21.46 -5.90
CA SER A 516 37.91 20.20 -5.92
C SER A 516 37.35 19.24 -4.88
N ASP A 517 37.53 17.93 -5.12
CA ASP A 517 37.07 16.90 -4.18
C ASP A 517 37.70 17.05 -2.79
N ALA A 518 38.92 17.60 -2.70
CA ALA A 518 39.58 17.88 -1.44
C ALA A 518 38.86 18.98 -0.64
N VAL A 519 38.56 20.11 -1.28
CA VAL A 519 37.86 21.25 -0.64
C VAL A 519 36.44 20.86 -0.25
N PHE A 520 35.73 20.18 -1.15
CA PHE A 520 34.38 19.69 -0.88
C PHE A 520 34.39 18.62 0.24
N GLY A 521 35.37 17.72 0.21
CA GLY A 521 35.58 16.71 1.24
C GLY A 521 35.79 17.33 2.63
N GLU A 522 36.66 18.34 2.74
CA GLU A 522 36.89 19.07 3.99
C GLU A 522 35.61 19.72 4.53
N PHE A 523 34.83 20.35 3.64
CA PHE A 523 33.53 20.90 4.00
C PHE A 523 32.57 19.85 4.57
N ILE A 524 32.46 18.67 3.95
CA ILE A 524 31.65 17.57 4.45
C ILE A 524 32.16 17.04 5.81
N GLN A 525 33.47 16.97 6.01
CA GLN A 525 34.04 16.59 7.31
C GLN A 525 33.69 17.61 8.40
N ASN A 526 33.80 18.90 8.11
CA ASN A 526 33.55 19.96 9.09
C ASN A 526 32.06 20.12 9.46
N THR A 527 31.15 19.76 8.56
CA THR A 527 29.70 19.87 8.76
C THR A 527 29.08 18.54 9.19
N PHE A 528 28.99 17.57 8.29
CA PHE A 528 28.30 16.30 8.53
C PHE A 528 29.04 15.43 9.55
N LYS A 529 30.35 15.25 9.41
CA LYS A 529 31.08 14.38 10.34
C LYS A 529 31.12 14.96 11.75
N LYS A 530 31.24 16.28 11.90
CA LYS A 530 31.18 16.95 13.22
C LYS A 530 29.84 16.73 13.93
N GLN A 531 28.73 16.71 13.20
CA GLN A 531 27.39 16.54 13.77
C GLN A 531 27.03 15.07 14.04
N PHE A 532 27.48 14.14 13.18
CA PHE A 532 27.12 12.73 13.27
C PHE A 532 28.18 11.82 13.91
N VAL A 533 29.44 12.28 14.07
CA VAL A 533 30.50 11.47 14.67
C VAL A 533 30.89 12.03 16.02
N ILE A 534 30.67 11.22 17.06
CA ILE A 534 30.95 11.56 18.45
C ILE A 534 32.40 11.14 18.74
N ASN A 535 33.23 12.12 19.10
CA ASN A 535 34.61 11.91 19.51
C ASN A 535 34.66 11.78 21.03
N ASN A 536 34.91 10.56 21.54
CA ASN A 536 35.17 10.36 22.96
C ASN A 536 36.69 10.36 23.22
N PRO A 537 37.17 11.04 24.28
CA PRO A 537 38.61 11.15 24.58
C PRO A 537 39.32 9.79 24.73
N ASP A 538 38.62 8.81 25.31
CA ASP A 538 39.18 7.50 25.66
C ASP A 538 38.86 6.39 24.64
N LEU A 539 37.97 6.65 23.68
CA LEU A 539 37.50 5.67 22.70
C LEU A 539 37.25 6.32 21.35
N SER A 540 37.76 5.65 20.31
CA SER A 540 37.56 5.94 18.90
C SER A 540 36.16 6.44 18.50
N LYS A 541 36.11 7.31 17.47
CA LYS A 541 34.93 7.79 16.72
C LYS A 541 33.72 6.85 16.76
N GLN A 542 32.61 7.33 17.32
CA GLN A 542 31.34 6.60 17.42
C GLN A 542 30.25 7.26 16.58
N THR A 543 29.25 6.48 16.16
CA THR A 543 28.02 6.98 15.54
C THR A 543 26.81 6.39 16.25
N SER A 544 25.78 7.20 16.43
CA SER A 544 24.44 6.76 16.75
C SER A 544 23.70 6.30 15.49
N PHE A 545 22.77 5.36 15.63
CA PHE A 545 21.89 4.96 14.52
C PHE A 545 20.77 5.99 14.29
N ALA A 546 20.42 6.76 15.32
CA ALA A 546 19.38 7.77 15.30
C ALA A 546 19.82 9.05 16.05
N TYR A 547 19.36 10.22 15.61
CA TYR A 547 19.67 11.51 16.23
C TYR A 547 18.36 12.28 16.43
N VAL A 548 18.16 12.84 17.62
CA VAL A 548 17.02 13.72 17.88
C VAL A 548 17.20 15.00 17.08
N VAL A 549 16.17 15.44 16.36
CA VAL A 549 16.23 16.73 15.65
C VAL A 549 15.74 17.84 16.55
N LYS A 550 16.65 18.78 16.84
CA LYS A 550 16.39 19.90 17.74
C LYS A 550 15.17 20.71 17.27
N ASN A 551 14.17 20.81 18.14
CA ASN A 551 12.98 21.65 17.98
C ASN A 551 12.12 21.42 16.71
N LEU A 552 12.26 20.28 16.02
CA LEU A 552 11.42 19.88 14.88
C LEU A 552 10.69 18.54 15.09
N GLY A 553 11.09 17.78 16.12
CA GLY A 553 10.60 16.44 16.37
C GLY A 553 11.14 15.39 15.39
N GLY A 554 10.86 14.12 15.69
CA GLY A 554 11.37 12.99 14.92
C GLY A 554 12.87 12.78 15.06
N PHE A 555 13.42 11.96 14.16
CA PHE A 555 14.77 11.44 14.24
C PHE A 555 15.47 11.48 12.88
N VAL A 556 16.75 11.82 12.84
CA VAL A 556 17.61 11.50 11.70
C VAL A 556 18.15 10.09 11.88
N VAL A 557 17.88 9.21 10.93
CA VAL A 557 18.33 7.82 10.91
C VAL A 557 19.48 7.69 9.93
N LEU A 558 20.58 7.11 10.41
CA LEU A 558 21.73 6.76 9.59
C LEU A 558 21.66 5.28 9.22
N ASN A 559 21.32 5.02 7.96
CA ASN A 559 21.32 3.68 7.38
C ASN A 559 22.47 3.59 6.36
N ASP A 560 23.09 2.42 6.25
CA ASP A 560 24.09 2.21 5.18
C ASP A 560 23.43 2.50 3.83
N GLY A 561 23.92 3.53 3.14
CA GLY A 561 23.38 3.98 1.87
C GLY A 561 22.56 5.28 1.90
N LYS A 562 22.08 5.75 3.06
CA LYS A 562 21.14 6.89 3.12
C LYS A 562 21.05 7.57 4.49
N ILE A 563 20.67 8.85 4.45
CA ILE A 563 20.39 9.68 5.63
C ILE A 563 18.93 10.12 5.53
N GLU A 564 18.11 9.80 6.52
CA GLU A 564 16.67 10.03 6.46
C GLU A 564 16.20 10.72 7.74
N TRP A 565 15.50 11.84 7.61
CA TRP A 565 14.74 12.41 8.72
C TRP A 565 13.32 11.86 8.70
N VAL A 566 12.90 11.27 9.81
CA VAL A 566 11.65 10.54 9.93
C VAL A 566 10.90 10.94 11.19
N ARG A 567 9.58 11.02 11.06
CA ARG A 567 8.65 11.23 12.18
C ARG A 567 7.37 10.49 11.90
N ARG A 568 6.69 10.07 12.95
CA ARG A 568 5.43 9.36 12.82
C ARG A 568 4.37 9.98 13.70
N THR A 569 3.22 10.30 13.11
CA THR A 569 2.01 10.66 13.85
C THR A 569 1.18 9.41 14.06
N ASN A 570 0.93 9.02 15.31
CA ASN A 570 -0.11 8.02 15.62
C ASN A 570 -1.48 8.63 15.31
N LEU A 571 -2.34 7.86 14.64
CA LEU A 571 -3.70 8.27 14.34
C LEU A 571 -4.70 7.50 15.20
N ASN A 572 -5.64 8.22 15.80
CA ASN A 572 -6.79 7.62 16.47
C ASN A 572 -7.99 7.50 15.51
N GLU A 573 -8.98 6.71 15.91
CA GLU A 573 -10.23 6.49 15.17
C GLU A 573 -10.90 7.80 14.72
N ASN A 574 -11.06 8.78 15.61
CA ASN A 574 -11.74 10.04 15.26
C ASN A 574 -11.00 10.80 14.16
N THR A 575 -9.66 10.87 14.22
CA THR A 575 -8.85 11.52 13.19
C THR A 575 -8.99 10.81 11.84
N ILE A 576 -9.00 9.48 11.83
CA ILE A 576 -9.13 8.68 10.60
C ILE A 576 -10.53 8.81 10.00
N LEU A 577 -11.58 8.74 10.83
CA LEU A 577 -12.95 8.91 10.36
C LEU A 577 -13.18 10.33 9.83
N ALA A 578 -12.64 11.36 10.49
CA ALA A 578 -12.70 12.73 10.00
C ALA A 578 -11.97 12.90 8.66
N PHE A 579 -10.77 12.30 8.51
CA PHE A 579 -10.06 12.24 7.24
C PHE A 579 -10.90 11.59 6.15
N LEU A 580 -11.51 10.43 6.42
CA LEU A 580 -12.32 9.72 5.44
C LEU A 580 -13.55 10.53 5.00
N LYS A 581 -14.23 11.20 5.94
CA LYS A 581 -15.33 12.14 5.63
C LYS A 581 -14.82 13.27 4.71
N ASN A 582 -13.68 13.86 5.01
CA ASN A 582 -13.09 14.92 4.19
C ASN A 582 -12.67 14.44 2.80
N TYR A 583 -12.06 13.26 2.69
CA TYR A 583 -11.70 12.63 1.41
C TYR A 583 -12.92 12.47 0.49
N ILE A 584 -14.05 12.00 1.04
CA ILE A 584 -15.32 11.86 0.28
C ILE A 584 -15.80 13.23 -0.21
N LYS A 585 -15.77 14.26 0.64
CA LYS A 585 -16.15 15.64 0.27
C LYS A 585 -15.25 16.22 -0.82
N GLN A 586 -13.96 15.85 -0.82
CA GLN A 586 -12.95 16.38 -1.73
C GLN A 586 -12.78 15.62 -3.04
N THR A 587 -13.32 14.40 -3.15
CA THR A 587 -13.32 13.60 -4.40
C THR A 587 -13.93 14.37 -5.60
N ARG A 588 -14.66 15.47 -5.33
CA ARG A 588 -15.08 16.46 -6.34
C ARG A 588 -13.93 16.98 -7.22
N LEU A 589 -12.73 17.17 -6.66
CA LEU A 589 -11.62 17.89 -7.28
C LEU A 589 -10.65 17.02 -8.10
N ASP A 590 -10.91 15.70 -8.24
CA ASP A 590 -10.09 14.75 -9.02
C ASP A 590 -8.59 14.66 -8.65
N GLU A 591 -8.17 15.29 -7.54
CA GLU A 591 -6.76 15.48 -7.16
C GLU A 591 -6.38 14.90 -5.78
N VAL A 592 -7.35 14.41 -5.00
CA VAL A 592 -7.07 13.97 -3.62
C VAL A 592 -6.91 12.45 -3.56
N LYS A 593 -5.74 12.00 -3.11
CA LYS A 593 -5.48 10.59 -2.79
C LYS A 593 -6.06 10.26 -1.40
N ASP A 594 -6.60 9.06 -1.24
CA ASP A 594 -7.06 8.51 0.05
C ASP A 594 -5.92 8.15 1.00
N LEU A 595 -4.68 8.56 0.68
CA LEU A 595 -3.46 8.20 1.39
C LEU A 595 -3.34 6.68 1.59
N ASN A 596 -3.72 5.90 0.58
CA ASN A 596 -3.67 4.44 0.56
C ASN A 596 -4.54 3.75 1.64
N PHE A 597 -5.41 4.47 2.34
CA PHE A 597 -6.21 3.90 3.43
C PHE A 597 -7.18 2.83 2.94
N LEU A 598 -7.96 3.10 1.88
CA LEU A 598 -8.93 2.14 1.37
C LEU A 598 -8.23 0.97 0.69
N SER A 599 -7.11 1.20 0.01
CA SER A 599 -6.30 0.12 -0.56
C SER A 599 -5.73 -0.80 0.52
N SER A 600 -5.31 -0.27 1.67
CA SER A 600 -4.82 -1.06 2.80
C SER A 600 -5.93 -1.91 3.41
N ILE A 601 -7.15 -1.39 3.54
CA ILE A 601 -8.30 -2.19 4.02
C ILE A 601 -8.63 -3.32 3.03
N ASN A 602 -8.67 -2.98 1.73
CA ASN A 602 -9.03 -3.93 0.68
C ASN A 602 -7.99 -5.06 0.52
N SER A 603 -6.71 -4.79 0.76
CA SER A 603 -5.64 -5.80 0.62
C SER A 603 -5.63 -6.85 1.74
N LEU A 604 -6.27 -6.59 2.88
CA LEU A 604 -6.38 -7.54 3.99
C LEU A 604 -7.28 -8.74 3.68
N GLN A 605 -8.15 -8.62 2.68
CA GLN A 605 -9.18 -9.62 2.37
C GLN A 605 -8.62 -10.71 1.46
N THR A 606 -7.77 -11.56 2.03
CA THR A 606 -7.24 -12.76 1.37
C THR A 606 -8.30 -13.87 1.34
N LYS A 607 -8.14 -14.83 0.42
CA LYS A 607 -8.99 -16.04 0.33
C LYS A 607 -9.24 -16.71 1.69
N ASN A 608 -8.20 -16.93 2.49
CA ASN A 608 -8.33 -17.58 3.80
C ASN A 608 -9.06 -16.71 4.82
N THR A 609 -8.85 -15.39 4.83
CA THR A 609 -9.60 -14.48 5.71
C THR A 609 -11.09 -14.43 5.34
N ILE A 610 -11.39 -14.43 4.04
CA ILE A 610 -12.75 -14.48 3.51
C ILE A 610 -13.42 -15.81 3.89
N LEU A 611 -12.73 -16.93 3.68
CA LEU A 611 -13.22 -18.26 4.04
C LEU A 611 -13.44 -18.40 5.55
N ALA A 612 -12.60 -17.78 6.38
CA ALA A 612 -12.76 -17.79 7.85
C ALA A 612 -14.06 -17.07 8.28
N LYS A 613 -14.39 -15.96 7.61
CA LYS A 613 -15.66 -15.25 7.82
C LYS A 613 -16.84 -16.09 7.30
N ALA A 614 -16.71 -16.69 6.11
CA ALA A 614 -17.77 -17.49 5.49
C ALA A 614 -18.09 -18.77 6.27
N LEU A 615 -17.09 -19.47 6.81
CA LEU A 615 -17.31 -20.68 7.60
C LEU A 615 -18.00 -20.41 8.95
N LYS A 616 -18.23 -19.15 9.33
CA LYS A 616 -19.10 -18.79 10.47
C LYS A 616 -20.56 -18.56 10.07
N ASN A 617 -20.87 -18.54 8.77
CA ASN A 617 -22.21 -18.26 8.25
C ASN A 617 -22.99 -19.57 8.06
N ASP A 618 -24.11 -19.72 8.78
CA ASP A 618 -24.90 -20.96 8.76
C ASP A 618 -25.53 -21.27 7.40
N ALA A 619 -25.91 -20.26 6.62
CA ALA A 619 -26.48 -20.46 5.28
C ALA A 619 -25.43 -21.05 4.33
N PHE A 620 -24.19 -20.57 4.39
CA PHE A 620 -23.09 -21.14 3.61
C PHE A 620 -22.73 -22.55 4.09
N ILE A 621 -22.70 -22.80 5.40
CA ILE A 621 -22.47 -24.15 5.95
C ILE A 621 -23.55 -25.13 5.46
N ALA A 622 -24.83 -24.72 5.49
CA ALA A 622 -25.92 -25.53 4.98
C ALA A 622 -25.76 -25.81 3.48
N LYS A 623 -25.35 -24.82 2.68
CA LYS A 623 -25.04 -24.98 1.26
C LYS A 623 -23.84 -25.90 1.01
N LEU A 624 -22.80 -25.85 1.82
CA LEU A 624 -21.67 -26.78 1.71
C LEU A 624 -22.12 -28.23 1.95
N LYS A 625 -22.93 -28.45 2.99
CA LYS A 625 -23.46 -29.76 3.39
C LYS A 625 -24.44 -30.39 2.40
N THR A 626 -24.94 -29.65 1.41
CA THR A 626 -25.72 -30.27 0.32
C THR A 626 -24.85 -31.22 -0.53
N ASN A 627 -23.52 -31.09 -0.45
CA ASN A 627 -22.60 -32.13 -0.91
C ASN A 627 -22.31 -33.07 0.26
N SER A 628 -22.60 -34.37 0.07
CA SER A 628 -22.40 -35.44 1.07
C SER A 628 -20.97 -35.57 1.59
N GLU A 629 -19.98 -34.99 0.91
CA GLU A 629 -18.58 -34.95 1.34
C GLU A 629 -18.31 -34.01 2.53
N TYR A 630 -19.16 -33.01 2.76
CA TYR A 630 -18.96 -32.00 3.81
C TYR A 630 -19.80 -32.33 5.05
N THR A 631 -19.34 -33.26 5.88
CA THR A 631 -19.94 -33.55 7.20
C THR A 631 -19.67 -32.43 8.20
N ASP A 632 -20.35 -32.44 9.37
CA ASP A 632 -20.07 -31.52 10.48
C ASP A 632 -18.60 -31.55 10.90
N GLU A 633 -18.05 -32.76 11.02
CA GLU A 633 -16.65 -33.00 11.34
C GLU A 633 -15.73 -32.36 10.29
N LYS A 634 -16.05 -32.54 9.00
CA LYS A 634 -15.27 -31.95 7.91
C LYS A 634 -15.31 -30.42 7.90
N VAL A 635 -16.46 -29.84 8.21
CA VAL A 635 -16.60 -28.37 8.34
C VAL A 635 -15.78 -27.84 9.52
N GLN A 636 -15.74 -28.55 10.65
CA GLN A 636 -14.90 -28.15 11.78
C GLN A 636 -13.40 -28.32 11.49
N GLU A 637 -13.02 -29.35 10.75
CA GLU A 637 -11.65 -29.53 10.26
C GLU A 637 -11.23 -28.35 9.38
N LEU A 638 -12.07 -27.96 8.39
CA LEU A 638 -11.84 -26.80 7.52
C LEU A 638 -11.70 -25.50 8.31
N LYS A 639 -12.58 -25.27 9.30
CA LYS A 639 -12.51 -24.11 10.19
C LYS A 639 -11.16 -24.05 10.91
N THR A 640 -10.75 -25.16 11.51
CA THR A 640 -9.50 -25.26 12.28
C THR A 640 -8.30 -25.03 11.38
N GLN A 641 -8.22 -25.73 10.25
CA GLN A 641 -7.13 -25.61 9.28
C GLN A 641 -7.03 -24.19 8.72
N ASN A 642 -8.15 -23.59 8.33
CA ASN A 642 -8.16 -22.24 7.78
C ASN A 642 -7.78 -21.18 8.84
N ASN A 643 -8.28 -21.31 10.07
CA ASN A 643 -7.91 -20.41 11.16
C ASN A 643 -6.41 -20.50 11.47
N SER A 644 -5.82 -21.70 11.45
CA SER A 644 -4.37 -21.87 11.60
C SER A 644 -3.58 -21.17 10.50
N ILE A 645 -4.05 -21.20 9.24
CA ILE A 645 -3.41 -20.46 8.13
C ILE A 645 -3.55 -18.95 8.34
N VAL A 646 -4.73 -18.45 8.70
CA VAL A 646 -4.95 -17.02 8.95
C VAL A 646 -4.06 -16.53 10.10
N GLN A 647 -3.97 -17.29 11.20
CA GLN A 647 -3.08 -16.98 12.31
C GLN A 647 -1.61 -17.07 11.90
N GLY A 648 -1.24 -18.08 11.10
CA GLY A 648 0.11 -18.26 10.55
C GLY A 648 0.55 -17.04 9.73
N ASN A 649 -0.27 -16.59 8.78
CA ASN A 649 0.01 -15.41 7.96
C ASN A 649 0.11 -14.12 8.79
N SER A 650 -0.74 -13.96 9.81
CA SER A 650 -0.64 -12.83 10.74
C SER A 650 0.65 -12.88 11.57
N ASN A 651 1.04 -14.07 12.03
CA ASN A 651 2.25 -14.28 12.81
C ASN A 651 3.51 -14.13 11.95
N GLU A 652 3.46 -14.45 10.66
CA GLU A 652 4.59 -14.31 9.74
C GLU A 652 5.10 -12.87 9.70
N LYS A 653 4.21 -11.87 9.58
CA LYS A 653 4.60 -10.45 9.62
C LYS A 653 5.28 -10.06 10.94
N ILE A 654 4.76 -10.57 12.06
CA ILE A 654 5.35 -10.33 13.38
C ILE A 654 6.72 -11.01 13.46
N ILE A 655 6.84 -12.26 13.04
CA ILE A 655 8.10 -13.02 13.03
C ILE A 655 9.13 -12.32 12.15
N ASN A 656 8.77 -11.90 10.94
CA ASN A 656 9.65 -11.17 10.03
C ASN A 656 10.13 -9.85 10.65
N SER A 657 9.25 -9.13 11.34
CA SER A 657 9.63 -7.92 12.10
C SER A 657 10.60 -8.24 13.25
N LEU A 658 10.34 -9.32 14.00
CA LEU A 658 11.23 -9.77 15.09
C LEU A 658 12.59 -10.27 14.58
N LEU A 659 12.60 -10.92 13.42
CA LEU A 659 13.83 -11.32 12.72
C LEU A 659 14.59 -10.08 12.23
N GLY A 660 13.90 -9.09 11.67
CA GLY A 660 14.48 -7.79 11.33
C GLY A 660 15.14 -7.12 12.54
N ILE A 661 14.46 -7.10 13.70
CA ILE A 661 15.01 -6.55 14.95
C ILE A 661 16.24 -7.36 15.37
N HIS A 662 16.19 -8.69 15.30
CA HIS A 662 17.32 -9.53 15.64
C HIS A 662 18.52 -9.28 14.73
N THR A 663 18.31 -9.25 13.40
CA THR A 663 19.35 -8.96 12.41
C THR A 663 19.94 -7.57 12.64
N TRP A 664 19.12 -6.57 12.96
CA TRP A 664 19.60 -5.24 13.31
C TRP A 664 20.48 -5.26 14.57
N VAL A 665 20.06 -5.93 15.65
CA VAL A 665 20.84 -6.05 16.89
C VAL A 665 22.17 -6.80 16.65
N GLU A 666 22.17 -7.87 15.86
CA GLU A 666 23.41 -8.58 15.51
C GLU A 666 24.33 -7.73 14.63
N ALA A 667 23.77 -6.92 13.72
CA ALA A 667 24.56 -5.95 12.95
C ALA A 667 25.20 -4.90 13.87
N GLN A 668 24.54 -4.49 14.97
CA GLN A 668 25.17 -3.59 15.95
C GLN A 668 26.36 -4.25 16.68
N LYS A 669 26.38 -5.58 16.83
CA LYS A 669 27.50 -6.30 17.46
C LYS A 669 28.80 -6.20 16.66
N SER A 670 28.71 -6.15 15.33
CA SER A 670 29.89 -5.99 14.47
C SER A 670 30.40 -4.54 14.44
N LEU A 671 29.54 -3.59 14.81
CA LEU A 671 29.86 -2.18 14.99
C LEU A 671 30.46 -1.99 16.38
N THR A 672 31.74 -2.32 16.55
CA THR A 672 32.51 -2.22 17.82
C THR A 672 32.51 -0.82 18.48
N LYS A 673 31.88 0.19 17.86
CA LYS A 673 31.88 1.61 18.24
C LYS A 673 30.49 2.26 18.15
N SER A 674 29.41 1.49 18.32
CA SER A 674 28.05 2.07 18.37
C SER A 674 27.88 2.97 19.59
N TYR A 675 27.17 4.10 19.44
CA TYR A 675 26.84 4.98 20.57
C TYR A 675 25.73 4.38 21.46
N ASN A 676 24.76 3.67 20.86
CA ASN A 676 23.53 3.25 21.54
C ASN A 676 23.49 1.80 22.01
N VAL A 677 24.51 1.03 21.64
CA VAL A 677 24.52 -0.42 21.83
C VAL A 677 25.93 -0.86 22.17
N HIS A 678 26.09 -1.58 23.28
CA HIS A 678 27.39 -2.13 23.71
C HIS A 678 27.28 -3.63 23.99
N ILE A 679 28.44 -4.31 24.00
CA ILE A 679 28.53 -5.72 24.39
C ILE A 679 28.92 -5.77 25.87
N ASN A 680 28.01 -6.26 26.72
CA ASN A 680 28.29 -6.58 28.11
C ASN A 680 28.09 -8.08 28.35
N ASN A 681 29.09 -8.77 28.91
CA ASN A 681 29.05 -10.21 29.20
C ASN A 681 28.58 -11.05 28.00
N ALA A 682 29.17 -10.80 26.82
CA ALA A 682 28.82 -11.42 25.54
C ALA A 682 27.37 -11.19 25.06
N SER A 683 26.61 -10.32 25.72
CA SER A 683 25.25 -9.93 25.34
C SER A 683 25.22 -8.50 24.82
N VAL A 684 24.41 -8.26 23.80
CA VAL A 684 24.19 -6.92 23.24
C VAL A 684 23.14 -6.20 24.10
N VAL A 685 23.51 -5.08 24.71
CA VAL A 685 22.65 -4.28 25.61
C VAL A 685 22.43 -2.88 25.05
N ILE A 686 21.29 -2.28 25.39
CA ILE A 686 21.03 -0.86 25.09
C ILE A 686 21.78 -0.05 26.12
N SER A 687 22.62 0.85 25.65
CA SER A 687 23.40 1.71 26.52
C SER A 687 23.82 2.96 25.79
N TYR A 688 24.10 4.00 26.54
CA TYR A 688 24.58 5.27 26.01
C TYR A 688 25.64 5.81 26.96
N ARG A 689 26.36 6.87 26.55
CA ARG A 689 27.29 7.56 27.45
C ARG A 689 26.61 8.77 28.06
N ASN A 690 26.67 8.90 29.38
CA ASN A 690 26.19 10.10 30.06
C ASN A 690 27.15 11.28 29.80
N ALA A 691 26.83 12.47 30.33
CA ALA A 691 27.64 13.68 30.17
C ALA A 691 29.08 13.54 30.71
N ASN A 692 29.32 12.59 31.62
CA ASN A 692 30.64 12.28 32.18
C ASN A 692 31.41 11.24 31.36
N GLY A 693 30.84 10.74 30.25
CA GLY A 693 31.42 9.71 29.40
C GLY A 693 31.23 8.28 29.89
N GLU A 694 30.53 8.08 31.00
CA GLU A 694 30.27 6.77 31.61
C GLU A 694 29.18 6.03 30.84
N ILE A 695 29.34 4.72 30.64
CA ILE A 695 28.32 3.88 30.01
C ILE A 695 27.17 3.69 30.99
N VAL A 696 25.99 4.17 30.62
CA VAL A 696 24.72 3.88 31.29
C VAL A 696 24.05 2.75 30.53
N GLU A 697 23.88 1.61 31.19
CA GLU A 697 23.25 0.43 30.62
C GLU A 697 21.81 0.29 31.08
N LYS A 698 20.90 -0.08 30.16
CA LYS A 698 19.59 -0.57 30.56
C LYS A 698 19.71 -2.04 30.96
N ASN A 699 19.06 -2.43 32.07
CA ASN A 699 19.16 -3.76 32.72
C ASN A 699 18.77 -4.97 31.83
N ASN A 700 18.32 -4.77 30.58
CA ASN A 700 17.83 -5.80 29.68
C ASN A 700 18.61 -5.85 28.36
N LYS A 701 18.74 -7.06 27.79
CA LYS A 701 19.32 -7.27 26.45
C LYS A 701 18.57 -6.45 25.40
N ALA A 702 19.29 -5.85 24.45
CA ALA A 702 18.73 -4.97 23.43
C ALA A 702 17.59 -5.62 22.63
N LYS A 703 17.81 -6.86 22.18
CA LYS A 703 16.78 -7.65 21.50
C LYS A 703 15.50 -7.76 22.33
N THR A 704 15.61 -8.06 23.62
CA THR A 704 14.45 -8.23 24.51
C THR A 704 13.71 -6.91 24.70
N THR A 705 14.43 -5.83 25.00
CA THR A 705 13.84 -4.50 25.20
C THR A 705 13.09 -4.02 23.97
N ILE A 706 13.74 -4.03 22.79
CA ILE A 706 13.13 -3.58 21.53
C ILE A 706 11.94 -4.47 21.16
N THR A 707 12.07 -5.79 21.32
CA THR A 707 10.97 -6.74 21.05
C THR A 707 9.76 -6.49 21.95
N ASN A 708 9.97 -6.24 23.24
CA ASN A 708 8.87 -6.01 24.18
C ASN A 708 8.14 -4.71 23.86
N ILE A 709 8.89 -3.63 23.58
CA ILE A 709 8.32 -2.34 23.19
C ILE A 709 7.57 -2.48 21.86
N PHE A 710 8.17 -3.10 20.84
CA PHE A 710 7.50 -3.37 19.57
C PHE A 710 6.18 -4.15 19.77
N LYS A 711 6.22 -5.24 20.54
CA LYS A 711 5.02 -6.06 20.84
C LYS A 711 3.95 -5.29 21.61
N GLN A 712 4.34 -4.37 22.48
CA GLN A 712 3.41 -3.49 23.17
C GLN A 712 2.79 -2.49 22.19
N LYS A 713 3.60 -1.85 21.35
CA LYS A 713 3.15 -0.83 20.39
C LYS A 713 2.22 -1.36 19.32
N ILE A 714 2.46 -2.57 18.80
CA ILE A 714 1.52 -3.15 17.82
C ILE A 714 0.17 -3.54 18.43
N LYS A 715 0.04 -3.58 19.77
CA LYS A 715 -1.24 -3.76 20.47
C LYS A 715 -1.97 -2.46 20.76
N GLU A 716 -1.31 -1.31 20.66
CA GLU A 716 -1.93 0.01 20.79
C GLU A 716 -2.74 0.29 19.50
N THR A 717 -4.01 -0.11 19.47
CA THR A 717 -4.84 0.02 18.27
C THR A 717 -5.41 1.43 18.10
N ALA A 718 -5.85 1.80 16.90
CA ALA A 718 -6.45 3.11 16.63
C ALA A 718 -7.74 3.38 17.44
N LYS A 719 -8.42 2.33 17.92
CA LYS A 719 -9.58 2.43 18.83
C LYS A 719 -9.18 2.65 20.31
N GLY A 720 -7.90 2.64 20.63
CA GLY A 720 -7.39 2.55 22.00
C GLY A 720 -6.97 1.12 22.35
N GLY A 721 -6.11 0.98 23.37
CA GLY A 721 -5.77 -0.35 23.91
C GLY A 721 -6.99 -0.98 24.58
N ASN A 722 -7.21 -2.27 24.33
CA ASN A 722 -8.11 -3.10 25.15
C ASN A 722 -7.47 -3.43 26.50
#